data_AF-A0A6G1QV07-F1
#
_entry.id   AF-A0A6G1QV07-F1
#
_cell.length_a   1.000
_cell.length_b   1.000
_cell.length_c   1.000
_cell.angle_alpha   90.00
_cell.angle_beta   90.00
_cell.angle_gamma   90.00
#
_symmetry.space_group_name_H-M   'P 1'
#
loop_
_entity.id
_entity.type
_entity.pdbx_description
1 polymer ?
#
loop_
_entity_poly.entity_id
_entity_poly.type
_entity_poly.pdbx_seq_one_letter_code
_entity_poly.pdbx_strand_id
1 'polypeptide(L)'
;MASRIVLSAPAPGRIGVPPFPPVALSAEAPPFIPMTTDGLPIDPPSDAEKQFCRCAAKLRALRTDSGQLREDLNLLFDQLLSENYSRNFAANVIIRPEDVCTLLEHASGLVPLSQEHLVIKLCQLIHHLLNQLKIIMDDQTLDVLVNYTVRALKVCSTWTHSDVLLALSTVVYGNGHQCQQHLIDLLGKDGILLRYSSPSQTNIELRRVSLTCMANICFRIPGQPPLDDQYRSTCFGLFLKTLHSPKPPNTDELFYCMVVQAALKGLQSCVSCGKWKFGGEEELGSVLAAVKRLMFQGAPGVSVEWPAVLYPARLPQYEGVSAPKPTEPPKSSEPPKDAALPGKALGNKKRKSRGKGKKMTTEERRSDDGNEGDRTAMPAFQKERGREGGRGEGDSLFKPSVPSLYPTWKRNSSDSEFSDQEGNAQSKLRLYHGRVRQGALQCLLAVVKSVEKRTLYGYWSSFIPDSPIGGPPPLNLLTIILKDPSPKVRAFALQVLSAMLDGSRQFLAVAEDTTSPRTSYTPFSLLLATAVRELHRALSLALLAETSSQTLTQVIKCLAYMVANAPYHRLSPGLLSPLWKQIRPYVRHRDVNVRVSVLTLYGALVTTQAPLSEVQLLLQQPESSSNSTGSFTPQDSSLSWRQKDGVSSPCRTPVTHSQRSSHTQSPPVPHTPGEGDSAPPWLLQLCVTLVTQPREDQSDSEGAGTGSGTALEPSPVRLEALQVLSQLVRGYFSLTQAFLQEIRQVSARCLGETDPSIQLHGAKLLEELGTGIIQQYRAENNVPESARVPMSQVVRFWSEVLSGPLNGALQNEQHPTLQTSACDTLSSILPQAFAQLPDKTQLMCITVLLGLTYSENYLVKTAAIRALGIYILFPCLREDVMFVADTANTILAALDDRSTNVCAKAAWSLGNLTDTLIVNMESVGVDFQEELSDMLLLKMLQAATRAAADKDRVKCNAVRALGNLLHFLRQNQLTRSVFQRPLEDAVRALVKTVQSEASMKVRWNACYALGNAFRNPALPLDSAPWSCEAFSALCHVVTSCKNFKVRIKSAAALAVPAHRGCYGSTKRFSCVWDSLATALENSEDTNDFLEYRYSASLRHTLSQALLHLLSVSQSPDMPALAVSLASEKGRGIKEHLVKYLRAEEGGREGAEGDKDAGAGSSNPQQRIGSLQQTLIRLKELKAEGQGGGDEESGKEVVVDFLEDLLKTCEELQSYNTDISN
;
A
#
# COMPACT_ATOMS: atom_id res chain seq x y z
N MET A 1 7.04 6.71 -61.87
CA MET A 1 6.99 5.41 -62.58
C MET A 1 8.08 4.55 -61.94
N ALA A 2 7.72 3.44 -61.28
CA ALA A 2 7.75 2.07 -61.81
C ALA A 2 9.20 1.54 -61.98
N SER A 3 9.59 0.35 -61.50
CA SER A 3 8.78 -0.81 -61.05
C SER A 3 9.45 -1.76 -60.04
N ARG A 4 8.65 -2.25 -59.09
CA ARG A 4 8.51 -3.63 -58.53
C ARG A 4 9.77 -4.52 -58.31
N ILE A 5 10.09 -4.87 -57.05
CA ILE A 5 9.64 -6.03 -56.22
C ILE A 5 10.37 -7.37 -56.51
N VAL A 6 11.13 -7.83 -55.50
CA VAL A 6 11.04 -9.19 -54.91
C VAL A 6 11.23 -9.03 -53.38
N LEU A 7 10.51 -9.79 -52.57
CA LEU A 7 10.68 -9.88 -51.11
C LEU A 7 10.69 -11.34 -50.68
N SER A 8 11.56 -11.71 -49.74
CA SER A 8 11.65 -13.03 -49.12
C SER A 8 11.45 -12.96 -47.60
N ALA A 9 11.11 -14.09 -46.98
CA ALA A 9 10.44 -14.12 -45.67
C ALA A 9 11.37 -13.97 -44.44
N PRO A 10 10.85 -13.44 -43.31
CA PRO A 10 11.49 -13.51 -42.01
C PRO A 10 11.16 -14.82 -41.25
N ALA A 11 12.12 -15.32 -40.47
CA ALA A 11 11.96 -16.42 -39.53
C ALA A 11 11.64 -15.89 -38.09
N PRO A 12 11.08 -16.71 -37.17
CA PRO A 12 10.35 -16.20 -36.00
C PRO A 12 11.21 -15.68 -34.84
N GLY A 13 10.62 -14.78 -34.05
CA GLY A 13 11.22 -14.12 -32.89
C GLY A 13 11.19 -14.93 -31.58
N ARG A 14 12.03 -14.53 -30.63
CA ARG A 14 12.31 -15.21 -29.36
C ARG A 14 11.11 -15.31 -28.41
N ILE A 15 11.10 -16.37 -27.61
CA ILE A 15 10.19 -16.61 -26.47
C ILE A 15 10.36 -15.50 -25.40
N GLY A 16 9.23 -15.05 -24.83
CA GLY A 16 9.18 -14.04 -23.78
C GLY A 16 9.11 -14.62 -22.35
N VAL A 17 9.65 -13.88 -21.38
CA VAL A 17 9.68 -14.23 -19.95
C VAL A 17 8.27 -14.11 -19.33
N PRO A 18 7.82 -15.05 -18.46
CA PRO A 18 6.53 -14.97 -17.79
C PRO A 18 6.50 -13.90 -16.67
N PRO A 19 5.38 -13.17 -16.48
CA PRO A 19 5.20 -12.26 -15.36
C PRO A 19 4.77 -12.98 -14.05
N PHE A 20 4.78 -12.20 -12.96
CA PHE A 20 4.46 -12.60 -11.57
C PHE A 20 3.09 -13.28 -11.37
N PRO A 21 2.92 -14.08 -10.29
CA PRO A 21 1.78 -14.98 -10.11
C PRO A 21 0.42 -14.28 -9.88
N PRO A 22 -0.70 -14.92 -10.26
CA PRO A 22 -2.04 -14.36 -10.06
C PRO A 22 -2.49 -14.46 -8.60
N VAL A 23 -2.87 -13.33 -8.01
CA VAL A 23 -3.54 -13.28 -6.70
C VAL A 23 -4.98 -13.78 -6.83
N ALA A 24 -5.29 -14.92 -6.22
CA ALA A 24 -6.62 -15.51 -6.25
C ALA A 24 -7.63 -14.76 -5.35
N LEU A 25 -8.45 -13.88 -5.94
CA LEU A 25 -9.56 -13.19 -5.26
C LEU A 25 -10.84 -13.10 -6.12
N SER A 26 -11.45 -14.26 -6.39
CA SER A 26 -12.90 -14.36 -6.59
C SER A 26 -13.38 -15.74 -6.13
N ALA A 27 -14.39 -15.78 -5.25
CA ALA A 27 -14.96 -17.01 -4.70
C ALA A 27 -16.27 -17.41 -5.39
N GLU A 28 -16.31 -17.32 -6.73
CA GLU A 28 -17.30 -18.00 -7.57
C GLU A 28 -16.78 -18.09 -9.02
N ALA A 29 -16.70 -19.33 -9.53
CA ALA A 29 -15.98 -19.79 -10.74
C ALA A 29 -14.44 -19.61 -10.73
N PRO A 30 -13.66 -20.63 -11.14
CA PRO A 30 -12.21 -20.51 -11.31
C PRO A 30 -11.85 -19.77 -12.62
N PRO A 31 -10.68 -19.12 -12.71
CA PRO A 31 -10.17 -18.62 -13.98
C PRO A 31 -9.81 -19.78 -14.92
N PHE A 32 -10.06 -19.58 -16.22
CA PHE A 32 -9.76 -20.57 -17.26
C PHE A 32 -8.25 -20.72 -17.46
N ILE A 33 -7.72 -21.92 -17.20
CA ILE A 33 -6.34 -22.31 -17.55
C ILE A 33 -6.41 -23.12 -18.85
N PRO A 34 -5.72 -22.72 -19.93
CA PRO A 34 -5.60 -23.56 -21.12
C PRO A 34 -4.77 -24.81 -20.79
N MET A 35 -5.38 -25.99 -20.91
CA MET A 35 -4.62 -27.23 -20.99
C MET A 35 -4.03 -27.35 -22.40
N THR A 36 -2.71 -27.32 -22.52
CA THR A 36 -2.01 -27.74 -23.75
C THR A 36 -2.17 -29.26 -23.90
N THR A 37 -2.91 -29.68 -24.91
CA THR A 37 -3.28 -31.10 -25.13
C THR A 37 -2.15 -31.88 -25.78
N ASP A 38 -1.13 -32.23 -25.01
CA ASP A 38 -0.13 -33.24 -25.37
C ASP A 38 -0.11 -34.36 -24.31
N GLY A 39 -0.39 -35.59 -24.72
CA GLY A 39 0.02 -36.80 -23.98
C GLY A 39 -0.89 -37.34 -22.87
N LEU A 40 -2.22 -37.43 -23.05
CA LEU A 40 -3.06 -38.37 -22.26
C LEU A 40 -3.86 -39.35 -23.16
N PRO A 41 -4.26 -40.52 -22.64
CA PRO A 41 -5.00 -41.53 -23.41
C PRO A 41 -6.38 -41.04 -23.86
N ILE A 42 -6.85 -41.57 -24.99
CA ILE A 42 -8.18 -41.27 -25.53
C ILE A 42 -9.19 -42.21 -24.86
N ASP A 43 -9.94 -41.69 -23.88
CA ASP A 43 -11.15 -42.33 -23.38
C ASP A 43 -12.22 -42.44 -24.50
N PRO A 44 -13.09 -43.47 -24.47
CA PRO A 44 -14.14 -43.61 -25.48
C PRO A 44 -15.14 -42.43 -25.38
N PRO A 45 -15.56 -41.83 -26.51
CA PRO A 45 -16.35 -40.60 -26.50
C PRO A 45 -17.69 -40.77 -25.78
N SER A 46 -18.12 -39.78 -25.01
CA SER A 46 -19.38 -39.84 -24.27
C SER A 46 -20.60 -39.94 -25.19
N ASP A 47 -21.73 -40.49 -24.72
CA ASP A 47 -22.91 -40.62 -25.58
C ASP A 47 -23.48 -39.25 -26.00
N ALA A 48 -23.29 -38.21 -25.18
CA ALA A 48 -23.58 -36.82 -25.54
C ALA A 48 -22.69 -36.29 -26.67
N GLU A 49 -21.40 -36.66 -26.73
CA GLU A 49 -20.53 -36.37 -27.89
C GLU A 49 -20.96 -37.14 -29.14
N LYS A 50 -21.21 -38.46 -29.01
CA LYS A 50 -21.68 -39.29 -30.14
C LYS A 50 -22.96 -38.70 -30.74
N GLN A 51 -23.90 -38.28 -29.88
CA GLN A 51 -25.14 -37.64 -30.27
C GLN A 51 -24.91 -36.25 -30.89
N PHE A 52 -24.08 -35.40 -30.27
CA PHE A 52 -23.71 -34.10 -30.82
C PHE A 52 -23.11 -34.23 -32.23
N CYS A 53 -22.10 -35.09 -32.41
CA CYS A 53 -21.46 -35.33 -33.71
C CYS A 53 -22.45 -35.87 -34.75
N ARG A 54 -23.35 -36.78 -34.34
CA ARG A 54 -24.41 -37.33 -35.22
C ARG A 54 -25.40 -36.27 -35.68
N CYS A 55 -25.87 -35.42 -34.77
CA CYS A 55 -26.79 -34.33 -35.09
C CYS A 55 -26.09 -33.21 -35.90
N ALA A 56 -24.85 -32.88 -35.57
CA ALA A 56 -24.05 -31.88 -36.27
C ALA A 56 -23.74 -32.30 -37.72
N ALA A 57 -23.36 -33.56 -37.95
CA ALA A 57 -23.12 -34.08 -39.30
C ALA A 57 -24.40 -34.03 -40.16
N LYS A 58 -25.56 -34.39 -39.59
CA LYS A 58 -26.87 -34.25 -40.28
C LYS A 58 -27.21 -32.79 -40.58
N LEU A 59 -27.05 -31.89 -39.61
CA LEU A 59 -27.40 -30.48 -39.80
C LEU A 59 -26.50 -29.79 -40.85
N ARG A 60 -25.20 -30.11 -40.87
CA ARG A 60 -24.24 -29.68 -41.92
C ARG A 60 -24.59 -30.21 -43.32
N ALA A 61 -25.32 -31.32 -43.42
CA ALA A 61 -25.79 -31.87 -44.71
C ALA A 61 -27.04 -31.15 -45.27
N LEU A 62 -27.86 -30.52 -44.41
CA LEU A 62 -29.07 -29.80 -44.82
C LEU A 62 -28.75 -28.56 -45.68
N ARG A 63 -29.70 -28.23 -46.57
CA ARG A 63 -29.66 -27.08 -47.49
C ARG A 63 -31.02 -26.39 -47.50
N THR A 64 -31.05 -25.11 -47.88
CA THR A 64 -32.26 -24.26 -47.96
C THR A 64 -33.39 -24.88 -48.77
N ASP A 65 -33.05 -25.66 -49.79
CA ASP A 65 -33.98 -26.12 -50.83
C ASP A 65 -34.54 -27.53 -50.52
N SER A 66 -34.32 -28.05 -49.30
CA SER A 66 -34.74 -29.40 -48.90
C SER A 66 -36.21 -29.45 -48.45
N GLY A 67 -36.98 -30.37 -49.04
CA GLY A 67 -38.44 -30.41 -48.92
C GLY A 67 -39.04 -30.74 -47.55
N GLN A 68 -38.21 -31.08 -46.56
CA GLN A 68 -38.60 -31.34 -45.15
C GLN A 68 -37.73 -30.54 -44.17
N LEU A 69 -37.07 -29.47 -44.63
CA LEU A 69 -36.10 -28.67 -43.86
C LEU A 69 -36.63 -28.23 -42.49
N ARG A 70 -37.92 -27.86 -42.41
CA ARG A 70 -38.54 -27.38 -41.17
C ARG A 70 -38.67 -28.50 -40.13
N GLU A 71 -39.10 -29.67 -40.57
CA GLU A 71 -39.32 -30.86 -39.75
C GLU A 71 -37.97 -31.44 -39.29
N ASP A 72 -36.99 -31.52 -40.20
CA ASP A 72 -35.62 -31.96 -39.92
C ASP A 72 -34.90 -31.04 -38.92
N LEU A 73 -34.93 -29.72 -39.13
CA LEU A 73 -34.35 -28.76 -38.18
C LEU A 73 -35.02 -28.83 -36.81
N ASN A 74 -36.36 -28.91 -36.78
CA ASN A 74 -37.11 -29.03 -35.54
C ASN A 74 -36.70 -30.28 -34.74
N LEU A 75 -36.55 -31.42 -35.41
CA LEU A 75 -36.12 -32.68 -34.80
C LEU A 75 -34.65 -32.65 -34.34
N LEU A 76 -33.74 -32.08 -35.15
CA LEU A 76 -32.31 -31.98 -34.82
C LEU A 76 -32.06 -31.00 -33.67
N PHE A 77 -32.80 -29.88 -33.59
CA PHE A 77 -32.72 -28.96 -32.46
C PHE A 77 -33.22 -29.61 -31.17
N ASP A 78 -34.35 -30.34 -31.18
CA ASP A 78 -34.84 -31.04 -29.99
C ASP A 78 -33.84 -32.12 -29.52
N GLN A 79 -33.19 -32.83 -30.45
CA GLN A 79 -32.15 -33.84 -30.17
C GLN A 79 -30.84 -33.26 -29.61
N LEU A 80 -30.52 -32.00 -29.88
CA LEU A 80 -29.36 -31.30 -29.31
C LEU A 80 -29.71 -30.59 -27.99
N LEU A 81 -30.99 -30.23 -27.80
CA LEU A 81 -31.49 -29.59 -26.57
C LEU A 81 -31.78 -30.60 -25.44
N SER A 82 -32.02 -31.88 -25.77
CA SER A 82 -32.21 -32.95 -24.78
C SER A 82 -30.94 -33.35 -24.02
N GLU A 83 -29.77 -33.11 -24.62
CA GLU A 83 -28.47 -33.51 -24.06
C GLU A 83 -27.94 -32.51 -23.02
N ASN A 84 -27.21 -33.00 -22.02
CA ASN A 84 -26.61 -32.16 -20.97
C ASN A 84 -25.08 -32.10 -21.09
N TYR A 85 -24.57 -31.02 -21.67
CA TYR A 85 -23.13 -30.82 -21.92
C TYR A 85 -22.36 -30.22 -20.72
N SER A 86 -22.93 -30.19 -19.51
CA SER A 86 -22.26 -29.71 -18.29
C SER A 86 -21.08 -30.61 -17.88
N ARG A 87 -19.86 -30.06 -17.88
CA ARG A 87 -18.62 -30.74 -17.39
C ARG A 87 -18.62 -31.13 -15.89
N ASN A 88 -19.70 -30.88 -15.15
CA ASN A 88 -19.77 -31.09 -13.70
C ASN A 88 -20.12 -32.52 -13.28
N PHE A 89 -20.43 -33.43 -14.21
CA PHE A 89 -20.82 -34.82 -13.89
C PHE A 89 -20.06 -35.85 -14.74
N ALA A 90 -19.04 -36.44 -14.12
CA ALA A 90 -18.45 -37.77 -14.40
C ALA A 90 -17.91 -38.10 -15.81
N ALA A 91 -18.06 -37.25 -16.83
CA ALA A 91 -17.46 -37.45 -18.15
C ALA A 91 -16.81 -36.15 -18.67
N ASN A 92 -15.58 -36.26 -19.19
CA ASN A 92 -14.93 -35.17 -19.91
C ASN A 92 -15.57 -35.03 -21.29
N VAL A 93 -16.54 -34.13 -21.44
CA VAL A 93 -17.17 -33.84 -22.74
C VAL A 93 -16.21 -33.06 -23.63
N ILE A 94 -15.49 -33.75 -24.52
CA ILE A 94 -14.48 -33.17 -25.44
C ILE A 94 -15.14 -32.77 -26.77
N ILE A 95 -16.10 -31.84 -26.71
CA ILE A 95 -16.63 -31.16 -27.91
C ILE A 95 -15.72 -29.97 -28.24
N ARG A 96 -15.23 -29.89 -29.48
CA ARG A 96 -14.38 -28.78 -29.95
C ARG A 96 -15.17 -27.48 -30.11
N PRO A 97 -14.63 -26.32 -29.69
CA PRO A 97 -15.23 -25.00 -29.95
C PRO A 97 -15.60 -24.80 -31.43
N GLU A 98 -14.66 -25.11 -32.34
CA GLU A 98 -14.81 -24.94 -33.79
C GLU A 98 -15.99 -25.75 -34.38
N ASP A 99 -16.26 -26.93 -33.82
CA ASP A 99 -17.38 -27.76 -34.26
C ASP A 99 -18.74 -27.17 -33.88
N VAL A 100 -18.82 -26.47 -32.75
CA VAL A 100 -20.04 -25.76 -32.32
C VAL A 100 -20.19 -24.44 -33.07
N CYS A 101 -19.10 -23.68 -33.27
CA CYS A 101 -19.11 -22.46 -34.07
C CYS A 101 -19.71 -22.69 -35.46
N THR A 102 -19.11 -23.62 -36.21
CA THR A 102 -19.57 -23.99 -37.57
C THR A 102 -20.97 -24.60 -37.59
N LEU A 103 -21.41 -25.26 -36.51
CA LEU A 103 -22.78 -25.77 -36.39
C LEU A 103 -23.79 -24.63 -36.23
N LEU A 104 -23.50 -23.67 -35.35
CA LEU A 104 -24.38 -22.54 -35.07
C LEU A 104 -24.44 -21.56 -36.25
N GLU A 105 -23.31 -21.30 -36.92
CA GLU A 105 -23.25 -20.49 -38.15
C GLU A 105 -24.17 -21.08 -39.24
N HIS A 106 -24.03 -22.38 -39.55
CA HIS A 106 -24.86 -23.05 -40.56
C HIS A 106 -26.33 -23.11 -40.16
N ALA A 107 -26.64 -23.34 -38.87
CA ALA A 107 -28.00 -23.33 -38.36
C ALA A 107 -28.68 -21.94 -38.48
N SER A 108 -27.94 -20.85 -38.21
CA SER A 108 -28.40 -19.48 -38.46
C SER A 108 -28.58 -19.16 -39.94
N GLY A 109 -27.83 -19.81 -40.84
CA GLY A 109 -28.07 -19.73 -42.29
C GLY A 109 -29.35 -20.44 -42.75
N LEU A 110 -29.71 -21.56 -42.10
CA LEU A 110 -30.86 -22.39 -42.49
C LEU A 110 -32.22 -21.93 -41.93
N VAL A 111 -32.26 -21.13 -40.84
CA VAL A 111 -33.52 -20.73 -40.18
C VAL A 111 -33.96 -19.31 -40.57
N PRO A 112 -34.93 -19.15 -41.49
CA PRO A 112 -35.42 -17.82 -41.89
C PRO A 112 -36.25 -17.18 -40.77
N LEU A 113 -36.12 -15.86 -40.60
CA LEU A 113 -36.80 -15.08 -39.55
C LEU A 113 -38.34 -15.08 -39.64
N SER A 114 -38.90 -15.52 -40.77
CA SER A 114 -40.35 -15.73 -40.95
C SER A 114 -40.88 -16.98 -40.23
N GLN A 115 -40.02 -17.90 -39.79
CA GLN A 115 -40.40 -19.11 -39.06
C GLN A 115 -40.13 -18.97 -37.55
N GLU A 116 -40.87 -18.08 -36.89
CA GLU A 116 -40.67 -17.68 -35.48
C GLU A 116 -40.49 -18.86 -34.49
N HIS A 117 -41.19 -19.98 -34.69
CA HIS A 117 -41.03 -21.19 -33.87
C HIS A 117 -39.63 -21.83 -34.00
N LEU A 118 -39.04 -21.85 -35.20
CA LEU A 118 -37.66 -22.31 -35.38
C LEU A 118 -36.64 -21.28 -34.87
N VAL A 119 -36.93 -19.98 -35.02
CA VAL A 119 -36.08 -18.90 -34.47
C VAL A 119 -35.93 -19.06 -32.95
N ILE A 120 -37.02 -19.36 -32.24
CA ILE A 120 -36.97 -19.66 -30.79
C ILE A 120 -36.10 -20.88 -30.49
N LYS A 121 -36.31 -22.02 -31.19
CA LYS A 121 -35.52 -23.24 -30.94
C LYS A 121 -34.03 -23.06 -31.24
N LEU A 122 -33.69 -22.35 -32.31
CA LEU A 122 -32.30 -21.98 -32.61
C LEU A 122 -31.72 -21.07 -31.51
N CYS A 123 -32.46 -20.08 -31.04
CA CYS A 123 -32.00 -19.21 -29.95
C CYS A 123 -31.81 -19.99 -28.63
N GLN A 124 -32.69 -20.94 -28.34
CA GLN A 124 -32.54 -21.87 -27.21
C GLN A 124 -31.29 -22.75 -27.37
N LEU A 125 -31.01 -23.24 -28.58
CA LEU A 125 -29.82 -24.04 -28.89
C LEU A 125 -28.52 -23.23 -28.75
N ILE A 126 -28.48 -22.00 -29.29
CA ILE A 126 -27.37 -21.05 -29.13
C ILE A 126 -27.11 -20.80 -27.64
N HIS A 127 -28.16 -20.51 -26.86
CA HIS A 127 -28.01 -20.33 -25.41
C HIS A 127 -27.50 -21.60 -24.73
N HIS A 128 -28.10 -22.76 -25.00
CA HIS A 128 -27.76 -24.03 -24.34
C HIS A 128 -26.31 -24.43 -24.62
N LEU A 129 -25.89 -24.54 -25.88
CA LEU A 129 -24.54 -24.97 -26.23
C LEU A 129 -23.46 -24.02 -25.68
N LEU A 130 -23.59 -22.72 -25.93
CA LEU A 130 -22.59 -21.74 -25.47
C LEU A 130 -22.55 -21.63 -23.93
N ASN A 131 -23.70 -21.70 -23.25
CA ASN A 131 -23.76 -21.60 -21.80
C ASN A 131 -23.29 -22.90 -21.10
N GLN A 132 -23.49 -24.07 -21.67
CA GLN A 132 -23.03 -25.35 -21.10
C GLN A 132 -21.53 -25.56 -21.36
N LEU A 133 -21.08 -25.39 -22.60
CA LEU A 133 -19.71 -25.70 -23.03
C LEU A 133 -18.69 -24.57 -22.76
N LYS A 134 -19.16 -23.35 -22.45
CA LYS A 134 -18.33 -22.16 -22.14
C LYS A 134 -17.32 -21.83 -23.25
N ILE A 135 -17.82 -21.78 -24.48
CA ILE A 135 -17.03 -21.65 -25.70
C ILE A 135 -16.54 -20.22 -25.91
N ILE A 136 -15.26 -20.10 -26.27
CA ILE A 136 -14.69 -18.91 -26.90
C ILE A 136 -14.95 -19.06 -28.40
N MET A 137 -15.72 -18.12 -28.97
CA MET A 137 -16.03 -18.09 -30.40
C MET A 137 -14.97 -17.31 -31.17
N ASP A 138 -14.83 -17.61 -32.45
CA ASP A 138 -14.12 -16.78 -33.42
C ASP A 138 -14.95 -15.56 -33.85
N ASP A 139 -14.27 -14.56 -34.43
CA ASP A 139 -14.86 -13.27 -34.81
C ASP A 139 -15.94 -13.39 -35.91
N GLN A 140 -15.85 -14.39 -36.80
CA GLN A 140 -16.83 -14.62 -37.87
C GLN A 140 -18.13 -15.20 -37.29
N THR A 141 -18.04 -16.24 -36.47
CA THR A 141 -19.18 -16.81 -35.75
C THR A 141 -19.84 -15.78 -34.84
N LEU A 142 -19.05 -14.95 -34.16
CA LEU A 142 -19.56 -13.85 -33.33
C LEU A 142 -20.41 -12.87 -34.17
N ASP A 143 -19.90 -12.39 -35.30
CA ASP A 143 -20.64 -11.46 -36.17
C ASP A 143 -21.95 -12.09 -36.67
N VAL A 144 -21.90 -13.32 -37.20
CA VAL A 144 -23.09 -14.02 -37.72
C VAL A 144 -24.15 -14.18 -36.64
N LEU A 145 -23.80 -14.61 -35.43
CA LEU A 145 -24.77 -14.85 -34.35
C LEU A 145 -25.31 -13.56 -33.72
N VAL A 146 -24.49 -12.50 -33.59
CA VAL A 146 -24.98 -11.17 -33.16
C VAL A 146 -25.91 -10.59 -34.22
N ASN A 147 -25.51 -10.59 -35.49
CA ASN A 147 -26.30 -10.06 -36.60
C ASN A 147 -27.63 -10.81 -36.76
N TYR A 148 -27.62 -12.16 -36.66
CA TYR A 148 -28.83 -12.98 -36.67
C TYR A 148 -29.79 -12.60 -35.53
N THR A 149 -29.30 -12.56 -34.29
CA THR A 149 -30.15 -12.28 -33.11
C THR A 149 -30.63 -10.82 -33.07
N VAL A 150 -29.80 -9.85 -33.48
CA VAL A 150 -30.20 -8.43 -33.63
C VAL A 150 -31.28 -8.28 -34.71
N ARG A 151 -31.19 -8.99 -35.84
CA ARG A 151 -32.22 -8.97 -36.88
C ARG A 151 -33.50 -9.67 -36.44
N ALA A 152 -33.42 -10.80 -35.73
CA ALA A 152 -34.59 -11.46 -35.14
C ALA A 152 -35.35 -10.51 -34.19
N LEU A 153 -34.65 -9.76 -33.32
CA LEU A 153 -35.24 -8.75 -32.44
C LEU A 153 -35.88 -7.55 -33.16
N LYS A 154 -35.57 -7.33 -34.46
CA LYS A 154 -36.15 -6.27 -35.29
C LYS A 154 -37.32 -6.73 -36.16
N VAL A 155 -37.41 -8.03 -36.46
CA VAL A 155 -38.34 -8.59 -37.46
C VAL A 155 -39.41 -9.50 -36.84
N CYS A 156 -39.06 -10.28 -35.82
CA CYS A 156 -39.98 -11.23 -35.21
C CYS A 156 -40.92 -10.57 -34.20
N SER A 157 -41.99 -11.28 -33.86
CA SER A 157 -43.02 -10.84 -32.92
C SER A 157 -42.52 -10.91 -31.48
N THR A 158 -43.04 -10.03 -30.62
CA THR A 158 -42.53 -9.78 -29.26
C THR A 158 -42.56 -10.99 -28.32
N TRP A 159 -43.39 -12.00 -28.59
CA TRP A 159 -43.43 -13.26 -27.82
C TRP A 159 -42.16 -14.10 -27.99
N THR A 160 -41.43 -13.94 -29.11
CA THR A 160 -40.15 -14.60 -29.36
C THR A 160 -38.99 -13.98 -28.58
N HIS A 161 -39.08 -12.68 -28.25
CA HIS A 161 -37.92 -11.86 -27.88
C HIS A 161 -37.23 -12.32 -26.58
N SER A 162 -37.92 -12.99 -25.67
CA SER A 162 -37.30 -13.48 -24.43
C SER A 162 -36.19 -14.50 -24.68
N ASP A 163 -36.38 -15.39 -25.66
CA ASP A 163 -35.42 -16.44 -25.99
C ASP A 163 -34.32 -15.91 -26.92
N VAL A 164 -34.67 -14.99 -27.84
CA VAL A 164 -33.69 -14.29 -28.69
C VAL A 164 -32.74 -13.43 -27.86
N LEU A 165 -33.25 -12.69 -26.86
CA LEU A 165 -32.41 -11.94 -25.91
C LEU A 165 -31.52 -12.86 -25.07
N LEU A 166 -31.97 -14.08 -24.76
CA LEU A 166 -31.20 -15.04 -23.96
C LEU A 166 -30.04 -15.63 -24.77
N ALA A 167 -30.27 -15.91 -26.06
CA ALA A 167 -29.22 -16.23 -27.02
C ALA A 167 -28.19 -15.09 -27.14
N LEU A 168 -28.65 -13.88 -27.50
CA LEU A 168 -27.78 -12.70 -27.65
C LEU A 168 -26.96 -12.43 -26.38
N SER A 169 -27.60 -12.48 -25.20
CA SER A 169 -26.94 -12.32 -23.88
C SER A 169 -25.79 -13.32 -23.64
N THR A 170 -25.84 -14.50 -24.29
CA THR A 170 -24.80 -15.52 -24.20
C THR A 170 -23.71 -15.29 -25.24
N VAL A 171 -24.08 -14.95 -26.47
CA VAL A 171 -23.17 -14.61 -27.59
C VAL A 171 -22.24 -13.43 -27.23
N VAL A 172 -22.78 -12.39 -26.58
CA VAL A 172 -22.02 -11.18 -26.20
C VAL A 172 -21.18 -11.33 -24.92
N TYR A 173 -21.20 -12.49 -24.24
CA TYR A 173 -20.55 -12.68 -22.93
C TYR A 173 -19.02 -12.53 -23.01
N GLY A 174 -18.51 -11.37 -22.57
CA GLY A 174 -17.08 -11.04 -22.67
C GLY A 174 -16.64 -10.52 -24.04
N ASN A 175 -17.57 -10.44 -25.01
CA ASN A 175 -17.29 -10.08 -26.41
C ASN A 175 -17.81 -8.68 -26.77
N GLY A 176 -18.40 -7.96 -25.80
CA GLY A 176 -19.07 -6.66 -26.03
C GLY A 176 -18.19 -5.56 -26.65
N HIS A 177 -16.86 -5.67 -26.53
CA HIS A 177 -15.90 -4.73 -27.13
C HIS A 177 -15.72 -4.94 -28.66
N GLN A 178 -16.07 -6.11 -29.19
CA GLN A 178 -16.02 -6.46 -30.62
C GLN A 178 -17.34 -6.10 -31.33
N CYS A 179 -18.46 -6.09 -30.60
CA CYS A 179 -19.83 -5.89 -31.11
C CYS A 179 -20.13 -4.46 -31.62
N GLN A 180 -19.11 -3.64 -31.92
CA GLN A 180 -19.20 -2.18 -32.10
C GLN A 180 -20.26 -1.75 -33.12
N GLN A 181 -20.35 -2.46 -34.25
CA GLN A 181 -21.31 -2.18 -35.33
C GLN A 181 -22.78 -2.26 -34.85
N HIS A 182 -23.06 -3.08 -33.84
CA HIS A 182 -24.40 -3.28 -33.29
C HIS A 182 -24.66 -2.54 -31.96
N LEU A 183 -23.67 -1.85 -31.38
CA LEU A 183 -23.87 -1.10 -30.13
C LEU A 183 -24.87 0.06 -30.29
N ILE A 184 -24.98 0.65 -31.48
CA ILE A 184 -25.99 1.69 -31.78
C ILE A 184 -27.40 1.08 -31.75
N ASP A 185 -27.60 -0.08 -32.39
CA ASP A 185 -28.88 -0.81 -32.43
C ASP A 185 -29.34 -1.34 -31.06
N LEU A 186 -28.39 -1.66 -30.19
CA LEU A 186 -28.65 -2.27 -28.88
C LEU A 186 -28.72 -1.22 -27.75
N LEU A 187 -27.80 -0.25 -27.74
CA LEU A 187 -27.55 0.69 -26.65
C LEU A 187 -27.60 2.17 -27.06
N GLY A 188 -27.90 2.48 -28.33
CA GLY A 188 -28.23 3.84 -28.78
C GLY A 188 -29.56 4.33 -28.21
N LYS A 189 -29.94 5.58 -28.53
CA LYS A 189 -31.12 6.26 -27.92
C LYS A 189 -32.43 5.46 -28.05
N ASP A 190 -32.64 4.85 -29.21
CA ASP A 190 -33.81 4.01 -29.52
C ASP A 190 -33.48 2.50 -29.45
N GLY A 191 -32.32 2.15 -28.88
CA GLY A 191 -31.77 0.81 -28.85
C GLY A 191 -32.63 -0.18 -28.06
N ILE A 192 -32.79 -1.39 -28.60
CA ILE A 192 -33.82 -2.32 -28.10
C ILE A 192 -33.55 -2.79 -26.66
N LEU A 193 -32.27 -2.89 -26.25
CA LEU A 193 -31.96 -3.24 -24.86
C LEU A 193 -32.42 -2.15 -23.91
N LEU A 194 -32.17 -0.86 -24.21
CA LEU A 194 -32.63 0.26 -23.36
C LEU A 194 -34.16 0.28 -23.24
N ARG A 195 -34.87 0.05 -24.35
CA ARG A 195 -36.35 0.00 -24.38
C ARG A 195 -36.90 -1.08 -23.45
N TYR A 196 -36.33 -2.28 -23.46
CA TYR A 196 -36.83 -3.42 -22.68
C TYR A 196 -36.30 -3.50 -21.25
N SER A 197 -35.10 -3.00 -20.98
CA SER A 197 -34.54 -2.92 -19.61
C SER A 197 -35.09 -1.76 -18.77
N SER A 198 -35.78 -0.80 -19.40
CA SER A 198 -36.46 0.34 -18.77
C SER A 198 -37.35 -0.05 -17.58
N PRO A 199 -37.36 0.73 -16.47
CA PRO A 199 -38.28 0.51 -15.35
C PRO A 199 -39.77 0.50 -15.72
N SER A 200 -40.16 1.11 -16.83
CA SER A 200 -41.55 1.15 -17.32
C SER A 200 -41.98 -0.11 -18.09
N GLN A 201 -41.07 -1.06 -18.32
CA GLN A 201 -41.41 -2.32 -19.00
C GLN A 201 -42.27 -3.21 -18.08
N THR A 202 -43.48 -3.56 -18.54
CA THR A 202 -44.42 -4.42 -17.81
C THR A 202 -44.02 -5.89 -17.84
N ASN A 203 -43.34 -6.33 -18.91
CA ASN A 203 -42.80 -7.69 -18.99
C ASN A 203 -41.47 -7.79 -18.23
N ILE A 204 -41.56 -8.25 -16.98
CA ILE A 204 -40.44 -8.44 -16.04
C ILE A 204 -39.35 -9.37 -16.60
N GLU A 205 -39.74 -10.38 -17.38
CA GLU A 205 -38.79 -11.35 -17.97
C GLU A 205 -37.97 -10.71 -19.10
N LEU A 206 -38.60 -9.97 -20.02
CA LEU A 206 -37.87 -9.17 -21.02
C LEU A 206 -36.91 -8.20 -20.33
N ARG A 207 -37.37 -7.52 -19.26
CA ARG A 207 -36.53 -6.61 -18.46
C ARG A 207 -35.33 -7.33 -17.83
N ARG A 208 -35.54 -8.51 -17.24
CA ARG A 208 -34.48 -9.35 -16.66
C ARG A 208 -33.43 -9.75 -17.69
N VAL A 209 -33.86 -10.28 -18.84
CA VAL A 209 -32.93 -10.79 -19.86
C VAL A 209 -32.21 -9.65 -20.58
N SER A 210 -32.88 -8.53 -20.89
CA SER A 210 -32.21 -7.34 -21.45
C SER A 210 -31.15 -6.76 -20.49
N LEU A 211 -31.45 -6.63 -19.19
CA LEU A 211 -30.44 -6.21 -18.19
C LEU A 211 -29.26 -7.19 -18.11
N THR A 212 -29.53 -8.49 -18.22
CA THR A 212 -28.48 -9.53 -18.25
C THR A 212 -27.61 -9.41 -19.50
N CYS A 213 -28.21 -9.14 -20.66
CA CYS A 213 -27.51 -8.88 -21.91
C CYS A 213 -26.60 -7.65 -21.81
N MET A 214 -27.11 -6.53 -21.28
CA MET A 214 -26.31 -5.32 -21.03
C MET A 214 -25.16 -5.57 -20.05
N ALA A 215 -25.40 -6.37 -18.99
CA ALA A 215 -24.38 -6.73 -18.02
C ALA A 215 -23.26 -7.57 -18.64
N ASN A 216 -23.61 -8.44 -19.59
CA ASN A 216 -22.66 -9.29 -20.31
C ASN A 216 -21.90 -8.52 -21.42
N ILE A 217 -22.49 -7.50 -22.04
CA ILE A 217 -21.78 -6.53 -22.93
C ILE A 217 -20.79 -5.68 -22.14
N CYS A 218 -21.14 -5.30 -20.90
CA CYS A 218 -20.24 -4.57 -19.99
C CYS A 218 -19.20 -5.47 -19.31
N PHE A 219 -19.31 -6.79 -19.41
CA PHE A 219 -18.36 -7.74 -18.84
C PHE A 219 -17.11 -7.86 -19.73
N ARG A 220 -15.94 -7.95 -19.10
CA ARG A 220 -14.62 -7.89 -19.75
C ARG A 220 -13.71 -8.97 -19.17
N ILE A 221 -13.07 -9.74 -20.03
CA ILE A 221 -12.02 -10.68 -19.64
C ILE A 221 -10.72 -9.88 -19.43
N PRO A 222 -9.94 -10.13 -18.35
CA PRO A 222 -8.66 -9.45 -18.13
C PRO A 222 -7.73 -9.53 -19.35
N GLY A 223 -7.31 -8.37 -19.87
CA GLY A 223 -6.45 -8.24 -21.06
C GLY A 223 -7.14 -7.60 -22.27
N GLN A 224 -8.44 -7.84 -22.48
CA GLN A 224 -9.22 -7.21 -23.56
C GLN A 224 -9.28 -5.67 -23.43
N PRO A 225 -9.56 -4.89 -24.49
CA PRO A 225 -9.88 -3.47 -24.34
C PRO A 225 -11.22 -3.26 -23.59
N PRO A 226 -11.44 -2.09 -22.96
CA PRO A 226 -12.71 -1.76 -22.33
C PRO A 226 -13.79 -1.39 -23.36
N LEU A 227 -15.06 -1.61 -22.99
CA LEU A 227 -16.20 -1.01 -23.70
C LEU A 227 -16.11 0.52 -23.63
N ASP A 228 -16.46 1.18 -24.74
CA ASP A 228 -16.49 2.64 -24.89
C ASP A 228 -17.19 3.35 -23.72
N ASP A 229 -16.61 4.47 -23.29
CA ASP A 229 -17.06 5.24 -22.13
C ASP A 229 -18.52 5.74 -22.26
N GLN A 230 -19.00 6.04 -23.47
CA GLN A 230 -20.38 6.47 -23.73
C GLN A 230 -21.37 5.34 -23.42
N TYR A 231 -21.25 4.19 -24.10
CA TYR A 231 -22.17 3.07 -23.91
C TYR A 231 -22.08 2.49 -22.49
N ARG A 232 -20.87 2.46 -21.91
CA ARG A 232 -20.68 2.02 -20.51
C ARG A 232 -21.37 2.97 -19.52
N SER A 233 -21.35 4.28 -19.76
CA SER A 233 -22.08 5.27 -18.95
C SER A 233 -23.60 5.11 -19.07
N THR A 234 -24.13 4.92 -20.29
CA THR A 234 -25.56 4.64 -20.51
C THR A 234 -26.02 3.38 -19.77
N CYS A 235 -25.23 2.31 -19.80
CA CYS A 235 -25.53 1.09 -19.05
C CYS A 235 -25.49 1.31 -17.53
N PHE A 236 -24.43 1.94 -17.02
CA PHE A 236 -24.28 2.28 -15.60
C PHE A 236 -25.48 3.07 -15.05
N GLY A 237 -25.89 4.14 -15.74
CA GLY A 237 -27.01 4.98 -15.32
C GLY A 237 -28.34 4.23 -15.28
N LEU A 238 -28.57 3.29 -16.22
CA LEU A 238 -29.77 2.47 -16.22
C LEU A 238 -29.77 1.39 -15.13
N PHE A 239 -28.61 0.76 -14.87
CA PHE A 239 -28.48 -0.19 -13.76
C PHE A 239 -28.79 0.52 -12.44
N LEU A 240 -28.16 1.67 -12.18
CA LEU A 240 -28.42 2.50 -11.00
C LEU A 240 -29.90 2.91 -10.89
N LYS A 241 -30.52 3.37 -11.99
CA LYS A 241 -31.96 3.68 -12.03
C LYS A 241 -32.84 2.47 -11.70
N THR A 242 -32.45 1.27 -12.14
CA THR A 242 -33.15 0.02 -11.80
C THR A 242 -32.99 -0.36 -10.33
N LEU A 243 -31.80 -0.16 -9.73
CA LEU A 243 -31.56 -0.45 -8.31
C LEU A 243 -32.25 0.54 -7.36
N HIS A 244 -32.53 1.77 -7.81
CA HIS A 244 -33.34 2.76 -7.08
C HIS A 244 -34.86 2.63 -7.33
N SER A 245 -35.28 1.97 -8.41
CA SER A 245 -36.71 1.77 -8.70
C SER A 245 -37.36 0.88 -7.64
N PRO A 246 -38.54 1.23 -7.09
CA PRO A 246 -39.29 0.33 -6.20
C PRO A 246 -39.81 -0.91 -6.93
N LYS A 247 -40.19 -1.96 -6.19
CA LYS A 247 -40.88 -3.13 -6.77
C LYS A 247 -42.22 -2.68 -7.34
N PRO A 248 -42.56 -2.98 -8.61
CA PRO A 248 -43.86 -2.62 -9.15
C PRO A 248 -44.99 -3.36 -8.43
N PRO A 249 -46.21 -2.79 -8.33
CA PRO A 249 -47.36 -3.51 -7.82
C PRO A 249 -47.63 -4.78 -8.64
N ASN A 250 -48.20 -5.80 -8.00
CA ASN A 250 -48.51 -7.11 -8.59
C ASN A 250 -47.29 -7.90 -9.13
N THR A 251 -46.05 -7.47 -8.85
CA THR A 251 -44.84 -8.18 -9.23
C THR A 251 -44.42 -9.21 -8.18
N ASP A 252 -44.23 -10.46 -8.61
CA ASP A 252 -43.62 -11.52 -7.82
C ASP A 252 -42.20 -11.16 -7.35
N GLU A 253 -41.89 -11.47 -6.10
CA GLU A 253 -40.66 -11.02 -5.46
C GLU A 253 -39.42 -11.85 -5.86
N LEU A 254 -39.59 -13.11 -6.27
CA LEU A 254 -38.52 -13.94 -6.81
C LEU A 254 -38.03 -13.39 -8.15
N PHE A 255 -38.96 -13.07 -9.06
CA PHE A 255 -38.65 -12.45 -10.36
C PHE A 255 -38.05 -11.04 -10.19
N TYR A 256 -38.55 -10.24 -9.25
CA TYR A 256 -37.93 -8.94 -8.93
C TYR A 256 -36.50 -9.09 -8.39
N CYS A 257 -36.24 -10.07 -7.52
CA CYS A 257 -34.87 -10.37 -7.06
C CYS A 257 -33.93 -10.71 -8.22
N MET A 258 -34.41 -11.38 -9.28
CA MET A 258 -33.59 -11.67 -10.47
C MET A 258 -33.30 -10.41 -11.30
N VAL A 259 -34.25 -9.49 -11.43
CA VAL A 259 -34.03 -8.17 -12.07
C VAL A 259 -32.97 -7.37 -11.30
N VAL A 260 -33.04 -7.37 -9.97
CA VAL A 260 -32.06 -6.71 -9.10
C VAL A 260 -30.68 -7.37 -9.21
N GLN A 261 -30.59 -8.70 -9.23
CA GLN A 261 -29.32 -9.43 -9.44
C GLN A 261 -28.69 -9.11 -10.80
N ALA A 262 -29.48 -9.04 -11.89
CA ALA A 262 -28.98 -8.67 -13.21
C ALA A 262 -28.42 -7.23 -13.24
N ALA A 263 -29.11 -6.28 -12.62
CA ALA A 263 -28.65 -4.89 -12.52
C ALA A 263 -27.43 -4.73 -11.60
N LEU A 264 -27.33 -5.48 -10.49
CA LEU A 264 -26.14 -5.51 -9.62
C LEU A 264 -24.91 -6.04 -10.37
N LYS A 265 -25.04 -7.17 -11.10
CA LYS A 265 -23.96 -7.73 -11.93
C LYS A 265 -23.54 -6.76 -13.04
N GLY A 266 -24.50 -6.07 -13.64
CA GLY A 266 -24.25 -5.03 -14.65
C GLY A 266 -23.45 -3.86 -14.09
N LEU A 267 -23.88 -3.31 -12.96
CA LEU A 267 -23.19 -2.21 -12.27
C LEU A 267 -21.77 -2.61 -11.84
N GLN A 268 -21.61 -3.82 -11.28
CA GLN A 268 -20.31 -4.41 -10.96
C GLN A 268 -19.40 -4.50 -12.19
N SER A 269 -19.92 -4.94 -13.34
CA SER A 269 -19.17 -5.05 -14.60
C SER A 269 -18.71 -3.68 -15.10
N CYS A 270 -19.60 -2.68 -15.10
CA CYS A 270 -19.27 -1.30 -15.46
C CYS A 270 -18.12 -0.73 -14.60
N VAL A 271 -18.17 -0.95 -13.29
CA VAL A 271 -17.22 -0.41 -12.30
C VAL A 271 -15.89 -1.17 -12.29
N SER A 272 -15.89 -2.48 -12.58
CA SER A 272 -14.67 -3.31 -12.59
C SER A 272 -13.72 -3.01 -13.76
N CYS A 273 -14.09 -2.13 -14.69
CA CYS A 273 -13.30 -1.82 -15.89
C CYS A 273 -12.06 -0.94 -15.66
N GLY A 274 -11.88 -0.31 -14.49
CA GLY A 274 -10.69 0.50 -14.18
C GLY A 274 -10.87 1.44 -12.98
N LYS A 275 -10.22 2.60 -13.00
CA LYS A 275 -10.51 3.71 -12.08
C LYS A 275 -11.96 4.19 -12.26
N TRP A 276 -12.56 4.73 -11.19
CA TRP A 276 -13.85 5.40 -11.25
C TRP A 276 -13.88 6.51 -12.32
N LYS A 277 -14.93 6.51 -13.14
CA LYS A 277 -15.17 7.44 -14.26
C LYS A 277 -16.63 7.91 -14.34
N PHE A 278 -17.48 7.51 -13.40
CA PHE A 278 -18.93 7.67 -13.50
C PHE A 278 -19.38 8.87 -12.67
N GLY A 279 -19.40 10.04 -13.29
CA GLY A 279 -19.92 11.26 -12.64
C GLY A 279 -19.04 11.81 -11.51
N GLY A 280 -19.65 12.63 -10.67
CA GLY A 280 -19.02 13.27 -9.52
C GLY A 280 -19.25 12.51 -8.21
N GLU A 281 -19.21 13.24 -7.10
CA GLU A 281 -19.46 12.65 -5.77
C GLU A 281 -20.92 12.19 -5.59
N GLU A 282 -21.87 12.80 -6.31
CA GLU A 282 -23.31 12.49 -6.18
C GLU A 282 -23.67 11.14 -6.80
N GLU A 283 -23.16 10.78 -7.98
CA GLU A 283 -23.38 9.45 -8.57
C GLU A 283 -22.70 8.34 -7.75
N LEU A 284 -21.52 8.60 -7.17
CA LEU A 284 -20.88 7.70 -6.22
C LEU A 284 -21.75 7.52 -4.96
N GLY A 285 -22.22 8.62 -4.38
CA GLY A 285 -23.13 8.63 -3.23
C GLY A 285 -24.44 7.88 -3.50
N SER A 286 -24.97 7.99 -4.72
CA SER A 286 -26.17 7.31 -5.20
C SER A 286 -25.96 5.80 -5.35
N VAL A 287 -24.82 5.36 -5.90
CA VAL A 287 -24.43 3.94 -5.97
C VAL A 287 -24.26 3.36 -4.56
N LEU A 288 -23.53 4.06 -3.69
CA LEU A 288 -23.30 3.61 -2.31
C LEU A 288 -24.61 3.52 -1.52
N ALA A 289 -25.57 4.43 -1.73
CA ALA A 289 -26.91 4.37 -1.16
C ALA A 289 -27.70 3.13 -1.62
N ALA A 290 -27.81 2.92 -2.95
CA ALA A 290 -28.52 1.78 -3.52
C ALA A 290 -27.95 0.44 -3.02
N VAL A 291 -26.62 0.32 -3.00
CA VAL A 291 -25.91 -0.88 -2.55
C VAL A 291 -26.03 -1.08 -1.03
N LYS A 292 -25.97 -0.01 -0.23
CA LYS A 292 -26.22 -0.08 1.22
C LYS A 292 -27.64 -0.54 1.55
N ARG A 293 -28.65 -0.12 0.79
CA ARG A 293 -30.02 -0.64 0.92
C ARG A 293 -30.09 -2.13 0.60
N LEU A 294 -29.51 -2.54 -0.54
CA LEU A 294 -29.63 -3.90 -1.06
C LEU A 294 -28.83 -4.95 -0.27
N MET A 295 -27.75 -4.57 0.43
CA MET A 295 -27.05 -5.49 1.34
C MET A 295 -27.88 -5.91 2.56
N PHE A 296 -29.05 -5.30 2.83
CA PHE A 296 -30.01 -5.72 3.86
C PHE A 296 -31.32 -6.30 3.29
N GLN A 297 -31.40 -6.59 1.98
CA GLN A 297 -32.60 -7.14 1.36
C GLN A 297 -33.05 -8.45 2.05
N GLY A 298 -34.24 -8.46 2.65
CA GLY A 298 -34.78 -9.60 3.40
C GLY A 298 -34.18 -9.84 4.79
N ALA A 299 -33.45 -8.88 5.38
CA ALA A 299 -33.01 -8.99 6.77
C ALA A 299 -34.21 -8.80 7.73
N PRO A 300 -34.49 -9.74 8.65
CA PRO A 300 -35.61 -9.61 9.58
C PRO A 300 -35.40 -8.45 10.56
N GLY A 301 -36.46 -7.73 10.88
CA GLY A 301 -36.42 -6.59 11.80
C GLY A 301 -35.85 -5.29 11.22
N VAL A 302 -35.44 -5.25 9.95
CA VAL A 302 -34.98 -4.02 9.29
C VAL A 302 -36.17 -3.20 8.80
N SER A 303 -36.56 -2.19 9.58
CA SER A 303 -37.49 -1.13 9.18
C SER A 303 -36.75 0.21 9.29
N VAL A 304 -36.19 0.66 8.17
CA VAL A 304 -35.34 1.86 8.06
C VAL A 304 -35.65 2.54 6.73
N GLU A 305 -35.83 3.86 6.74
CA GLU A 305 -35.90 4.66 5.51
C GLU A 305 -34.50 4.85 4.93
N TRP A 306 -34.36 4.58 3.62
CA TRP A 306 -33.07 4.61 2.94
C TRP A 306 -32.93 5.92 2.14
N PRO A 307 -31.86 6.71 2.35
CA PRO A 307 -31.62 7.89 1.53
C PRO A 307 -31.32 7.48 0.08
N ALA A 308 -31.70 8.31 -0.89
CA ALA A 308 -31.41 8.08 -2.31
C ALA A 308 -29.93 8.31 -2.67
N VAL A 309 -29.23 9.13 -1.89
CA VAL A 309 -27.81 9.50 -2.04
C VAL A 309 -27.18 9.54 -0.65
N LEU A 310 -26.02 8.89 -0.48
CA LEU A 310 -25.13 9.12 0.66
C LEU A 310 -24.19 10.27 0.32
N TYR A 311 -23.85 11.12 1.30
CA TYR A 311 -22.89 12.20 1.13
C TYR A 311 -21.64 11.96 2.00
N PRO A 312 -20.44 12.37 1.56
CA PRO A 312 -19.23 12.19 2.34
C PRO A 312 -19.23 13.08 3.58
N ALA A 313 -18.79 12.52 4.71
CA ALA A 313 -18.49 13.28 5.90
C ALA A 313 -17.33 14.26 5.61
N ARG A 314 -17.42 15.48 6.19
CA ARG A 314 -16.37 16.50 6.05
C ARG A 314 -15.12 16.09 6.84
N LEU A 315 -14.23 15.34 6.19
CA LEU A 315 -12.92 15.02 6.72
C LEU A 315 -12.09 16.30 6.94
N PRO A 316 -11.28 16.39 8.02
CA PRO A 316 -10.23 17.40 8.11
C PRO A 316 -9.31 17.29 6.89
N GLN A 317 -9.01 18.42 6.25
CA GLN A 317 -8.16 18.46 5.06
C GLN A 317 -6.69 18.24 5.42
N TYR A 318 -6.30 16.97 5.60
CA TYR A 318 -4.89 16.63 5.75
C TYR A 318 -4.15 16.72 4.41
N GLU A 319 -2.91 17.18 4.45
CA GLU A 319 -2.12 17.45 3.25
C GLU A 319 -1.58 16.18 2.61
N GLY A 320 -1.60 16.16 1.28
CA GLY A 320 -1.00 15.15 0.44
C GLY A 320 -0.61 15.80 -0.88
N VAL A 321 0.64 15.61 -1.28
CA VAL A 321 1.38 16.25 -2.39
C VAL A 321 0.50 16.90 -3.46
N SER A 322 0.75 18.19 -3.71
CA SER A 322 -0.01 19.01 -4.66
C SER A 322 -0.08 18.42 -6.08
N ALA A 323 -1.29 18.14 -6.54
CA ALA A 323 -1.57 18.06 -7.98
C ALA A 323 -1.36 19.45 -8.63
N PRO A 324 -0.99 19.53 -9.92
CA PRO A 324 -0.86 20.81 -10.61
C PRO A 324 -2.21 21.53 -10.69
N LYS A 325 -2.22 22.84 -10.45
CA LYS A 325 -3.42 23.67 -10.60
C LYS A 325 -3.90 23.65 -12.07
N PRO A 326 -5.21 23.52 -12.33
CA PRO A 326 -5.78 23.85 -13.64
C PRO A 326 -5.47 25.30 -14.02
N THR A 327 -5.21 25.55 -15.30
CA THR A 327 -5.03 26.90 -15.85
C THR A 327 -6.36 27.65 -15.87
N GLU A 328 -6.42 28.82 -15.25
CA GLU A 328 -7.57 29.73 -15.39
C GLU A 328 -7.68 30.27 -16.83
N PRO A 329 -8.89 30.38 -17.40
CA PRO A 329 -9.10 31.05 -18.69
C PRO A 329 -8.94 32.59 -18.56
N PRO A 330 -8.60 33.29 -19.65
CA PRO A 330 -8.30 34.73 -19.60
C PRO A 330 -9.55 35.58 -19.32
N LYS A 331 -9.33 36.70 -18.61
CA LYS A 331 -10.35 37.71 -18.31
C LYS A 331 -10.50 38.72 -19.46
N SER A 332 -11.72 39.18 -19.70
CA SER A 332 -12.03 40.35 -20.52
C SER A 332 -12.85 41.36 -19.69
N SER A 333 -12.54 42.66 -19.86
CA SER A 333 -13.39 43.88 -19.72
C SER A 333 -14.68 43.81 -18.85
N GLU A 334 -15.00 44.79 -17.98
CA GLU A 334 -14.89 46.25 -18.24
C GLU A 334 -14.81 47.11 -16.91
N PRO A 335 -15.28 48.38 -16.75
CA PRO A 335 -14.48 49.43 -16.11
C PRO A 335 -14.94 49.89 -14.68
N PRO A 336 -14.20 50.76 -13.97
CA PRO A 336 -14.35 51.01 -12.53
C PRO A 336 -15.14 52.29 -12.16
N LYS A 337 -15.50 52.45 -10.86
CA LYS A 337 -15.36 53.73 -10.11
C LYS A 337 -15.62 53.68 -8.58
N ASP A 338 -14.88 54.56 -7.89
CA ASP A 338 -15.20 55.37 -6.71
C ASP A 338 -15.56 54.77 -5.31
N ALA A 339 -14.51 54.70 -4.46
CA ALA A 339 -14.35 55.47 -3.21
C ALA A 339 -14.87 54.98 -1.81
N ALA A 340 -14.23 55.55 -0.78
CA ALA A 340 -14.54 55.61 0.67
C ALA A 340 -14.19 54.42 1.61
N LEU A 341 -13.13 54.64 2.40
CA LEU A 341 -12.83 54.06 3.74
C LEU A 341 -13.53 54.90 4.84
N PRO A 342 -13.39 54.61 6.17
CA PRO A 342 -13.34 53.35 6.94
C PRO A 342 -14.36 53.37 8.15
N GLY A 343 -14.36 52.38 9.06
CA GLY A 343 -15.02 52.59 10.38
C GLY A 343 -15.25 51.39 11.31
N LYS A 344 -14.68 51.44 12.53
CA LYS A 344 -14.72 50.42 13.60
C LYS A 344 -16.02 50.41 14.46
N ALA A 345 -16.29 49.23 15.05
CA ALA A 345 -16.66 48.99 16.48
C ALA A 345 -18.13 48.81 16.98
N LEU A 346 -18.27 47.76 17.82
CA LEU A 346 -19.10 47.49 19.02
C LEU A 346 -20.33 48.37 19.39
N GLY A 347 -21.42 47.76 19.93
CA GLY A 347 -22.47 48.55 20.60
C GLY A 347 -23.71 47.89 21.25
N ASN A 348 -23.57 46.78 21.98
CA ASN A 348 -24.65 46.07 22.72
C ASN A 348 -25.53 46.96 23.67
N LYS A 349 -26.90 46.98 23.57
CA LYS A 349 -27.89 46.73 24.69
C LYS A 349 -29.38 47.21 24.53
N LYS A 350 -30.28 46.42 25.17
CA LYS A 350 -31.56 46.75 25.91
C LYS A 350 -32.90 47.13 25.21
N ARG A 351 -33.80 46.13 25.09
CA ARG A 351 -35.04 45.87 25.90
C ARG A 351 -36.25 46.87 25.91
N LYS A 352 -37.47 46.31 25.64
CA LYS A 352 -38.88 46.82 25.91
C LYS A 352 -39.41 47.94 24.97
N SER A 353 -40.73 48.16 24.71
CA SER A 353 -42.02 47.55 25.18
C SER A 353 -43.29 47.93 24.35
N ARG A 354 -44.38 47.12 24.43
CA ARG A 354 -45.84 47.42 24.17
C ARG A 354 -46.24 47.80 22.70
N GLY A 355 -47.47 47.55 22.20
CA GLY A 355 -48.63 46.75 22.70
C GLY A 355 -50.01 47.12 22.06
N LYS A 356 -51.06 46.31 22.28
CA LYS A 356 -52.49 46.38 21.79
C LYS A 356 -52.75 45.96 20.32
N GLY A 357 -53.90 45.37 19.92
CA GLY A 357 -54.93 44.60 20.67
C GLY A 357 -56.43 44.95 20.43
N LYS A 358 -57.32 43.92 20.34
CA LYS A 358 -58.77 43.87 20.69
C LYS A 358 -59.27 42.39 20.58
N LYS A 359 -59.88 41.78 21.61
CA LYS A 359 -61.32 41.72 22.03
C LYS A 359 -62.19 40.85 21.10
N MET A 360 -63.11 39.97 21.54
CA MET A 360 -63.71 39.55 22.83
C MET A 360 -64.29 38.10 22.63
N THR A 361 -64.80 37.25 23.54
CA THR A 361 -65.21 37.17 24.99
C THR A 361 -65.02 35.66 25.43
N THR A 362 -65.13 35.06 26.63
CA THR A 362 -65.74 35.28 27.98
C THR A 362 -67.28 35.06 28.07
N GLU A 363 -67.91 34.34 29.04
CA GLU A 363 -67.55 33.88 30.42
C GLU A 363 -67.73 32.34 30.72
N GLU A 364 -68.59 31.90 31.67
CA GLU A 364 -68.15 30.95 32.74
C GLU A 364 -69.30 30.22 33.51
N ARG A 365 -68.99 29.13 34.25
CA ARG A 365 -69.74 28.46 35.38
C ARG A 365 -70.61 27.20 35.13
N ARG A 366 -71.31 26.72 36.17
CA ARG A 366 -71.54 25.31 36.59
C ARG A 366 -73.02 24.92 36.79
N SER A 367 -73.21 23.62 37.09
CA SER A 367 -74.23 22.94 37.94
C SER A 367 -75.59 22.50 37.36
N ASP A 368 -75.62 21.21 36.99
CA ASP A 368 -76.38 20.10 37.62
C ASP A 368 -77.81 19.71 37.19
N ASP A 369 -78.07 18.40 37.36
CA ASP A 369 -79.30 17.59 37.25
C ASP A 369 -80.16 17.59 35.95
N GLY A 370 -80.55 16.39 35.49
CA GLY A 370 -81.43 16.20 34.33
C GLY A 370 -81.41 14.80 33.66
N ASN A 371 -82.07 13.82 34.29
CA ASN A 371 -82.37 12.45 33.81
C ASN A 371 -83.09 12.45 32.41
N GLU A 372 -83.17 11.42 31.56
CA GLU A 372 -83.13 9.95 31.74
C GLU A 372 -82.96 9.17 30.40
N GLY A 373 -82.43 7.93 30.44
CA GLY A 373 -82.67 6.86 29.44
C GLY A 373 -81.74 6.78 28.18
N ASP A 374 -81.30 5.61 27.70
CA ASP A 374 -81.30 4.26 28.31
C ASP A 374 -80.10 3.38 27.82
N ARG A 375 -79.88 2.28 28.55
CA ARG A 375 -78.83 1.21 28.54
C ARG A 375 -78.18 0.84 27.18
N THR A 376 -76.87 0.56 27.05
CA THR A 376 -75.93 -0.39 27.74
C THR A 376 -76.28 -1.89 27.56
N ALA A 377 -75.36 -2.88 27.46
CA ALA A 377 -73.95 -2.93 27.88
C ALA A 377 -73.10 -3.99 27.11
N MET A 378 -71.81 -4.07 27.51
CA MET A 378 -70.84 -5.19 27.35
C MET A 378 -71.24 -6.41 28.25
N PRO A 379 -70.48 -7.54 28.45
CA PRO A 379 -69.08 -7.85 28.12
C PRO A 379 -68.80 -9.32 27.66
N ALA A 380 -67.55 -9.79 27.81
CA ALA A 380 -67.09 -11.14 27.50
C ALA A 380 -66.94 -12.06 28.74
N PHE A 381 -66.99 -13.39 28.57
CA PHE A 381 -66.00 -14.36 29.11
C PHE A 381 -66.31 -15.84 28.74
N GLN A 382 -65.26 -16.69 28.81
CA GLN A 382 -65.25 -18.13 29.16
C GLN A 382 -65.98 -19.21 28.31
N LYS A 383 -65.14 -20.04 27.65
CA LYS A 383 -64.93 -21.50 27.86
C LYS A 383 -65.97 -22.56 27.39
N GLU A 384 -65.39 -23.70 26.97
CA GLU A 384 -65.89 -25.11 26.99
C GLU A 384 -66.84 -25.70 25.91
N ARG A 385 -66.21 -26.48 25.00
CA ARG A 385 -66.32 -27.96 24.89
C ARG A 385 -67.51 -28.60 24.12
N GLY A 386 -67.17 -29.48 23.17
CA GLY A 386 -68.08 -30.24 22.26
C GLY A 386 -67.93 -29.74 20.82
N ARG A 387 -67.42 -30.46 19.80
CA ARG A 387 -67.31 -31.89 19.42
C ARG A 387 -68.57 -32.44 18.72
N GLU A 388 -68.32 -33.13 17.60
CA GLU A 388 -69.30 -33.66 16.61
C GLU A 388 -69.97 -32.55 15.76
N GLY A 389 -70.31 -32.75 14.48
CA GLY A 389 -70.02 -33.88 13.58
C GLY A 389 -71.05 -34.02 12.47
N GLY A 390 -70.70 -33.79 11.19
CA GLY A 390 -71.66 -33.86 10.08
C GLY A 390 -71.02 -33.72 8.68
N ARG A 391 -71.74 -34.17 7.64
CA ARG A 391 -71.34 -34.14 6.21
C ARG A 391 -72.43 -33.50 5.35
N GLY A 392 -72.04 -33.11 4.13
CA GLY A 392 -72.91 -32.63 3.06
C GLY A 392 -72.77 -31.12 2.83
N GLU A 393 -72.85 -30.55 1.63
CA GLU A 393 -72.74 -30.98 0.22
C GLU A 393 -73.22 -29.75 -0.58
N GLY A 394 -72.59 -29.41 -1.70
CA GLY A 394 -72.95 -28.22 -2.51
C GLY A 394 -72.52 -26.87 -1.88
N ASP A 395 -72.15 -25.84 -2.64
CA ASP A 395 -72.21 -25.67 -4.09
C ASP A 395 -70.95 -24.95 -4.62
N SER A 396 -70.69 -25.07 -5.92
CA SER A 396 -69.43 -24.68 -6.57
C SER A 396 -69.58 -23.49 -7.51
N LEU A 397 -68.82 -22.41 -7.27
CA LEU A 397 -68.70 -21.30 -8.23
C LEU A 397 -67.26 -21.16 -8.75
N PHE A 398 -67.01 -21.77 -9.91
CA PHE A 398 -65.73 -21.71 -10.59
C PHE A 398 -65.39 -20.28 -11.07
N LYS A 399 -64.12 -19.87 -10.87
CA LYS A 399 -63.47 -18.85 -11.72
C LYS A 399 -62.43 -19.56 -12.59
N PRO A 400 -62.41 -19.34 -13.91
CA PRO A 400 -61.52 -20.07 -14.80
C PRO A 400 -60.06 -19.60 -14.65
N SER A 401 -59.19 -20.45 -14.11
CA SER A 401 -57.74 -20.30 -14.21
C SER A 401 -57.29 -20.66 -15.63
N VAL A 402 -56.74 -19.69 -16.35
CA VAL A 402 -56.13 -19.93 -17.68
C VAL A 402 -54.96 -20.91 -17.53
N PRO A 403 -54.89 -22.01 -18.30
CA PRO A 403 -53.76 -22.94 -18.23
C PRO A 403 -52.43 -22.27 -18.59
N SER A 404 -51.43 -22.40 -17.72
CA SER A 404 -50.08 -21.90 -18.00
C SER A 404 -49.36 -22.83 -18.97
N LEU A 405 -49.43 -22.51 -20.27
CA LEU A 405 -48.79 -23.27 -21.35
C LEU A 405 -47.29 -22.97 -21.45
N TYR A 406 -46.53 -23.27 -20.39
CA TYR A 406 -45.06 -23.19 -20.36
C TYR A 406 -44.45 -24.57 -20.06
N PRO A 407 -43.53 -25.09 -20.90
CA PRO A 407 -43.00 -26.43 -20.75
C PRO A 407 -41.86 -26.52 -19.71
N THR A 408 -41.77 -27.67 -19.05
CA THR A 408 -41.09 -27.88 -17.75
C THR A 408 -39.56 -27.73 -17.76
N TRP A 409 -38.93 -27.64 -18.93
CA TRP A 409 -37.47 -27.75 -19.12
C TRP A 409 -36.71 -26.43 -18.99
N LYS A 410 -37.38 -25.27 -18.92
CA LYS A 410 -36.75 -23.96 -18.57
C LYS A 410 -36.32 -23.83 -17.10
N ARG A 411 -36.16 -24.96 -16.39
CA ARG A 411 -35.83 -25.06 -14.95
C ARG A 411 -34.51 -25.80 -14.76
N ASN A 412 -33.40 -25.11 -15.04
CA ASN A 412 -32.05 -25.68 -14.90
C ASN A 412 -31.71 -26.00 -13.42
N SER A 413 -31.00 -27.12 -13.24
CA SER A 413 -30.47 -27.68 -11.99
C SER A 413 -31.48 -28.31 -11.02
N SER A 414 -31.06 -29.44 -10.44
CA SER A 414 -31.83 -30.26 -9.50
C SER A 414 -31.19 -30.23 -8.11
N ASP A 415 -31.75 -29.42 -7.21
CA ASP A 415 -31.52 -29.52 -5.76
C ASP A 415 -32.72 -30.26 -5.14
N SER A 416 -32.59 -31.58 -4.93
CA SER A 416 -33.70 -32.48 -4.54
C SER A 416 -33.81 -32.70 -3.03
N GLU A 417 -33.91 -31.61 -2.25
CA GLU A 417 -34.00 -31.65 -0.76
C GLU A 417 -35.28 -31.00 -0.19
N PHE A 418 -36.30 -30.73 -1.01
CA PHE A 418 -37.45 -29.89 -0.60
C PHE A 418 -38.83 -30.53 -0.83
N SER A 419 -39.11 -31.60 -0.08
CA SER A 419 -40.43 -32.24 0.02
C SER A 419 -41.34 -31.56 1.06
N ASP A 420 -41.79 -30.34 0.78
CA ASP A 420 -42.92 -29.69 1.47
C ASP A 420 -43.41 -28.47 0.66
N GLN A 421 -44.67 -28.44 0.22
CA GLN A 421 -45.08 -27.50 -0.85
C GLN A 421 -45.08 -26.01 -0.44
N GLU A 422 -45.47 -25.66 0.79
CA GLU A 422 -45.49 -24.25 1.24
C GLU A 422 -44.10 -23.76 1.68
N GLY A 423 -43.34 -24.60 2.39
CA GLY A 423 -41.96 -24.28 2.82
C GLY A 423 -41.03 -23.98 1.64
N ASN A 424 -41.24 -24.69 0.52
CA ASN A 424 -40.45 -24.61 -0.72
C ASN A 424 -40.61 -23.26 -1.48
N ALA A 425 -41.64 -22.45 -1.18
CA ALA A 425 -41.76 -21.09 -1.69
C ALA A 425 -40.94 -20.09 -0.86
N GLN A 426 -41.09 -20.13 0.47
CA GLN A 426 -40.37 -19.23 1.37
C GLN A 426 -38.86 -19.51 1.41
N SER A 427 -38.44 -20.78 1.33
CA SER A 427 -37.01 -21.14 1.31
C SER A 427 -36.31 -20.57 0.06
N LYS A 428 -36.93 -20.70 -1.12
CA LYS A 428 -36.45 -20.08 -2.37
C LYS A 428 -36.37 -18.56 -2.26
N LEU A 429 -37.38 -17.90 -1.68
CA LEU A 429 -37.34 -16.45 -1.51
C LEU A 429 -36.16 -16.02 -0.61
N ARG A 430 -35.96 -16.70 0.54
CA ARG A 430 -34.81 -16.45 1.43
C ARG A 430 -33.47 -16.65 0.71
N LEU A 431 -33.34 -17.68 -0.13
CA LEU A 431 -32.15 -17.94 -0.96
C LEU A 431 -31.91 -16.80 -1.97
N TYR A 432 -32.94 -16.32 -2.66
CA TYR A 432 -32.81 -15.24 -3.66
C TYR A 432 -32.53 -13.88 -3.01
N HIS A 433 -33.07 -13.61 -1.83
CA HIS A 433 -32.68 -12.43 -1.03
C HIS A 433 -31.21 -12.55 -0.60
N GLY A 434 -30.73 -13.74 -0.22
CA GLY A 434 -29.31 -14.01 0.01
C GLY A 434 -28.43 -13.71 -1.22
N ARG A 435 -28.86 -14.13 -2.42
CA ARG A 435 -28.18 -13.81 -3.70
C ARG A 435 -28.19 -12.30 -4.02
N VAL A 436 -29.25 -11.57 -3.69
CA VAL A 436 -29.27 -10.10 -3.81
C VAL A 436 -28.23 -9.46 -2.86
N ARG A 437 -28.15 -9.90 -1.60
CA ARG A 437 -27.15 -9.40 -0.64
C ARG A 437 -25.72 -9.74 -1.06
N GLN A 438 -25.48 -10.93 -1.62
CA GLN A 438 -24.18 -11.31 -2.23
C GLN A 438 -23.81 -10.36 -3.38
N GLY A 439 -24.70 -10.16 -4.36
CA GLY A 439 -24.46 -9.26 -5.48
C GLY A 439 -24.25 -7.79 -5.06
N ALA A 440 -24.94 -7.34 -4.01
CA ALA A 440 -24.74 -6.00 -3.43
C ALA A 440 -23.32 -5.85 -2.85
N LEU A 441 -22.86 -6.82 -2.07
CA LEU A 441 -21.51 -6.79 -1.48
C LEU A 441 -20.40 -6.98 -2.52
N GLN A 442 -20.62 -7.81 -3.55
CA GLN A 442 -19.72 -7.93 -4.71
C GLN A 442 -19.62 -6.61 -5.51
N CYS A 443 -20.75 -5.92 -5.71
CA CYS A 443 -20.77 -4.60 -6.32
C CYS A 443 -20.04 -3.56 -5.44
N LEU A 444 -20.26 -3.58 -4.12
CA LEU A 444 -19.56 -2.68 -3.19
C LEU A 444 -18.04 -2.91 -3.22
N LEU A 445 -17.59 -4.17 -3.29
CA LEU A 445 -16.19 -4.53 -3.39
C LEU A 445 -15.55 -3.99 -4.69
N ALA A 446 -16.29 -3.98 -5.81
CA ALA A 446 -15.83 -3.37 -7.05
C ALA A 446 -15.71 -1.84 -6.91
N VAL A 447 -16.71 -1.17 -6.31
CA VAL A 447 -16.68 0.28 -6.04
C VAL A 447 -15.45 0.63 -5.17
N VAL A 448 -15.28 -0.05 -4.03
CA VAL A 448 -14.16 0.12 -3.09
C VAL A 448 -12.78 -0.07 -3.74
N LYS A 449 -12.67 -0.94 -4.76
CA LYS A 449 -11.42 -1.16 -5.52
C LYS A 449 -11.19 -0.14 -6.65
N SER A 450 -12.24 0.50 -7.17
CA SER A 450 -12.18 1.45 -8.30
C SER A 450 -12.04 2.92 -7.89
N VAL A 451 -12.51 3.28 -6.70
CA VAL A 451 -12.55 4.65 -6.15
C VAL A 451 -11.25 4.96 -5.41
N GLU A 452 -10.79 6.21 -5.49
CA GLU A 452 -9.59 6.63 -4.75
C GLU A 452 -9.85 6.65 -3.24
N LYS A 453 -8.94 6.03 -2.48
CA LYS A 453 -9.11 5.76 -1.03
C LYS A 453 -9.45 7.01 -0.22
N ARG A 454 -8.88 8.18 -0.59
CA ARG A 454 -9.17 9.48 0.04
C ARG A 454 -10.67 9.85 -0.02
N THR A 455 -11.31 9.64 -1.17
CA THR A 455 -12.75 9.89 -1.36
C THR A 455 -13.58 8.85 -0.60
N LEU A 456 -13.16 7.58 -0.63
CA LEU A 456 -13.84 6.49 0.08
C LEU A 456 -13.87 6.71 1.60
N TYR A 457 -12.82 7.29 2.20
CA TYR A 457 -12.79 7.60 3.63
C TYR A 457 -13.87 8.61 4.06
N GLY A 458 -14.37 9.46 3.16
CA GLY A 458 -15.54 10.32 3.43
C GLY A 458 -16.81 9.52 3.72
N TYR A 459 -16.92 8.29 3.20
CA TYR A 459 -18.06 7.40 3.40
C TYR A 459 -17.86 6.38 4.53
N TRP A 460 -16.77 6.45 5.30
CA TRP A 460 -16.41 5.49 6.36
C TRP A 460 -17.57 5.23 7.34
N SER A 461 -18.11 6.31 7.90
CA SER A 461 -19.25 6.35 8.83
C SER A 461 -20.54 5.70 8.31
N SER A 462 -20.67 5.56 6.99
CA SER A 462 -21.83 4.90 6.36
C SER A 462 -21.72 3.38 6.35
N PHE A 463 -20.53 2.80 6.54
CA PHE A 463 -20.31 1.35 6.44
C PHE A 463 -19.65 0.73 7.68
N ILE A 464 -19.04 1.56 8.53
CA ILE A 464 -18.36 1.20 9.79
C ILE A 464 -18.93 2.12 10.90
N PRO A 465 -19.19 1.63 12.14
CA PRO A 465 -19.77 2.46 13.20
C PRO A 465 -18.74 3.39 13.85
N ASP A 466 -19.11 4.65 14.08
CA ASP A 466 -18.24 5.62 14.74
C ASP A 466 -18.44 5.70 16.27
N SER A 467 -19.62 5.36 16.81
CA SER A 467 -19.92 5.52 18.24
C SER A 467 -21.10 4.66 18.74
N PRO A 468 -21.06 4.13 19.98
CA PRO A 468 -22.14 3.32 20.58
C PRO A 468 -23.18 4.16 21.36
N ILE A 469 -23.50 5.38 20.91
CA ILE A 469 -24.34 6.33 21.66
C ILE A 469 -25.79 6.35 21.15
N GLY A 470 -26.73 5.97 22.03
CA GLY A 470 -28.03 6.63 22.13
C GLY A 470 -29.04 6.50 20.98
N GLY A 471 -29.10 5.37 20.27
CA GLY A 471 -30.12 5.13 19.25
C GLY A 471 -30.24 3.66 18.81
N PRO A 472 -31.20 3.33 17.92
CA PRO A 472 -31.21 2.03 17.25
C PRO A 472 -29.89 1.87 16.47
N PRO A 473 -29.21 0.72 16.54
CA PRO A 473 -27.84 0.58 16.03
C PRO A 473 -27.79 0.77 14.51
N PRO A 474 -26.90 1.63 13.98
CA PRO A 474 -26.86 1.96 12.56
C PRO A 474 -26.44 0.76 11.71
N LEU A 475 -27.26 0.43 10.71
CA LEU A 475 -27.02 -0.70 9.81
C LEU A 475 -25.72 -0.48 9.00
N ASN A 476 -24.79 -1.42 9.14
CA ASN A 476 -23.38 -1.33 8.72
C ASN A 476 -22.83 -2.73 8.36
N LEU A 477 -21.59 -2.82 7.84
CA LEU A 477 -21.00 -4.10 7.42
C LEU A 477 -20.91 -5.11 8.58
N LEU A 478 -20.58 -4.64 9.79
CA LEU A 478 -20.50 -5.48 10.99
C LEU A 478 -21.84 -6.14 11.35
N THR A 479 -22.96 -5.49 11.04
CA THR A 479 -24.31 -6.05 11.23
C THR A 479 -24.52 -7.29 10.37
N ILE A 480 -24.03 -7.29 9.13
CA ILE A 480 -24.08 -8.45 8.22
C ILE A 480 -23.13 -9.54 8.71
N ILE A 481 -21.89 -9.17 9.03
CA ILE A 481 -20.83 -10.08 9.49
C ILE A 481 -21.26 -10.83 10.76
N LEU A 482 -22.02 -10.21 11.65
CA LEU A 482 -22.49 -10.82 12.91
C LEU A 482 -23.87 -11.50 12.83
N LYS A 483 -24.70 -11.23 11.82
CA LYS A 483 -26.13 -11.63 11.83
C LYS A 483 -26.68 -12.24 10.54
N ASP A 484 -25.97 -12.22 9.41
CA ASP A 484 -26.50 -12.86 8.20
C ASP A 484 -26.44 -14.39 8.32
N PRO A 485 -27.54 -15.12 8.05
CA PRO A 485 -27.53 -16.59 8.13
C PRO A 485 -26.58 -17.24 7.10
N SER A 486 -26.29 -16.59 5.97
CA SER A 486 -25.47 -17.16 4.90
C SER A 486 -23.97 -16.89 5.12
N PRO A 487 -23.12 -17.93 5.32
CA PRO A 487 -21.66 -17.74 5.44
C PRO A 487 -21.07 -17.04 4.21
N LYS A 488 -21.59 -17.32 3.00
CA LYS A 488 -21.18 -16.60 1.77
C LYS A 488 -21.43 -15.08 1.86
N VAL A 489 -22.57 -14.64 2.41
CA VAL A 489 -22.85 -13.20 2.58
C VAL A 489 -21.88 -12.59 3.59
N ARG A 490 -21.66 -13.25 4.74
CA ARG A 490 -20.67 -12.82 5.75
C ARG A 490 -19.26 -12.72 5.15
N ALA A 491 -18.84 -13.71 4.35
CA ALA A 491 -17.56 -13.74 3.67
C ALA A 491 -17.38 -12.59 2.65
N PHE A 492 -18.43 -12.18 1.92
CA PHE A 492 -18.33 -11.00 1.05
C PHE A 492 -18.31 -9.68 1.83
N ALA A 493 -19.02 -9.56 2.95
CA ALA A 493 -18.94 -8.38 3.82
C ALA A 493 -17.55 -8.21 4.45
N LEU A 494 -16.90 -9.32 4.84
CA LEU A 494 -15.52 -9.33 5.32
C LEU A 494 -14.50 -8.95 4.23
N GLN A 495 -14.73 -9.35 2.97
CA GLN A 495 -13.90 -8.92 1.83
C GLN A 495 -14.04 -7.42 1.55
N VAL A 496 -15.26 -6.86 1.63
CA VAL A 496 -15.47 -5.40 1.53
C VAL A 496 -14.73 -4.67 2.65
N LEU A 497 -14.93 -5.10 3.90
CA LEU A 497 -14.30 -4.46 5.06
C LEU A 497 -12.76 -4.53 4.99
N SER A 498 -12.21 -5.68 4.58
CA SER A 498 -10.77 -5.83 4.32
C SER A 498 -10.27 -4.89 3.23
N ALA A 499 -11.02 -4.72 2.13
CA ALA A 499 -10.67 -3.79 1.06
C ALA A 499 -10.83 -2.30 1.44
N MET A 500 -11.62 -1.97 2.47
CA MET A 500 -11.66 -0.63 3.08
C MET A 500 -10.49 -0.39 4.05
N LEU A 501 -10.06 -1.43 4.79
CA LEU A 501 -8.92 -1.38 5.72
C LEU A 501 -7.56 -1.40 5.01
N ASP A 502 -7.46 -2.07 3.87
CA ASP A 502 -6.23 -2.14 3.07
C ASP A 502 -5.77 -0.72 2.63
N GLY A 503 -4.52 -0.36 2.97
CA GLY A 503 -3.98 0.99 2.76
C GLY A 503 -4.53 2.09 3.67
N SER A 504 -5.35 1.77 4.68
CA SER A 504 -5.97 2.77 5.58
C SER A 504 -5.03 3.39 6.60
N ARG A 505 -3.79 2.90 6.77
CA ARG A 505 -2.82 3.34 7.79
C ARG A 505 -2.65 4.86 7.88
N GLN A 506 -2.59 5.59 6.76
CA GLN A 506 -2.45 7.06 6.78
C GLN A 506 -3.69 7.78 7.32
N PHE A 507 -4.88 7.22 7.11
CA PHE A 507 -6.16 7.74 7.61
C PHE A 507 -6.36 7.37 9.09
N LEU A 508 -6.13 6.10 9.43
CA LEU A 508 -6.25 5.61 10.80
C LEU A 508 -5.14 6.13 11.73
N ALA A 509 -3.99 6.59 11.23
CA ALA A 509 -2.90 7.16 12.03
C ALA A 509 -3.32 8.35 12.91
N VAL A 510 -4.43 9.02 12.60
CA VAL A 510 -5.00 10.14 13.38
C VAL A 510 -5.84 9.66 14.57
N ALA A 511 -6.16 8.37 14.66
CA ALA A 511 -6.93 7.80 15.78
C ALA A 511 -6.16 7.90 17.10
N GLU A 512 -6.81 8.43 18.14
CA GLU A 512 -6.24 8.63 19.47
C GLU A 512 -7.33 8.67 20.54
N ASP A 513 -7.08 8.07 21.71
CA ASP A 513 -7.95 8.19 22.89
C ASP A 513 -7.21 8.26 24.24
N THR A 514 -5.89 8.41 24.22
CA THR A 514 -5.04 8.51 25.42
C THR A 514 -5.21 9.83 26.20
N THR A 515 -6.05 10.76 25.73
CA THR A 515 -6.33 12.04 26.39
C THR A 515 -7.65 12.02 27.18
N SER A 516 -7.62 12.51 28.44
CA SER A 516 -8.82 12.62 29.27
C SER A 516 -9.79 13.66 28.68
N PRO A 517 -11.10 13.33 28.48
CA PRO A 517 -12.04 14.24 27.81
C PRO A 517 -12.27 15.51 28.64
N ARG A 518 -11.88 16.66 28.06
CA ARG A 518 -12.08 18.01 28.63
C ARG A 518 -12.76 18.99 27.65
N THR A 519 -13.51 18.48 26.68
CA THR A 519 -14.25 19.27 25.68
C THR A 519 -15.70 18.80 25.56
N SER A 520 -16.62 19.74 25.32
CA SER A 520 -18.04 19.46 25.02
C SER A 520 -18.29 19.01 23.56
N TYR A 521 -17.22 18.66 22.84
CA TYR A 521 -17.21 18.20 21.46
C TYR A 521 -16.30 16.97 21.36
N THR A 522 -16.75 15.96 20.60
CA THR A 522 -16.01 14.73 20.34
C THR A 522 -15.09 14.92 19.12
N PRO A 523 -13.76 14.88 19.26
CA PRO A 523 -12.85 15.09 18.14
C PRO A 523 -12.84 13.89 17.18
N PHE A 524 -12.51 14.16 15.91
CA PHE A 524 -12.45 13.15 14.86
C PHE A 524 -11.45 12.01 15.15
N SER A 525 -10.34 12.30 15.82
CA SER A 525 -9.38 11.30 16.32
C SER A 525 -10.02 10.28 17.27
N LEU A 526 -10.89 10.74 18.17
CA LEU A 526 -11.59 9.87 19.12
C LEU A 526 -12.67 9.03 18.44
N LEU A 527 -13.36 9.58 17.42
CA LEU A 527 -14.33 8.84 16.60
C LEU A 527 -13.67 7.69 15.82
N LEU A 528 -12.47 7.92 15.24
CA LEU A 528 -11.70 6.85 14.61
C LEU A 528 -11.22 5.81 15.64
N ALA A 529 -10.82 6.23 16.84
CA ALA A 529 -10.41 5.31 17.89
C ALA A 529 -11.59 4.45 18.41
N THR A 530 -12.80 5.00 18.53
CA THR A 530 -14.01 4.21 18.85
C THR A 530 -14.42 3.29 17.71
N ALA A 531 -14.30 3.72 16.45
CA ALA A 531 -14.52 2.84 15.29
C ALA A 531 -13.54 1.65 15.27
N VAL A 532 -12.25 1.87 15.53
CA VAL A 532 -11.25 0.80 15.65
C VAL A 532 -11.58 -0.18 16.79
N ARG A 533 -12.03 0.31 17.95
CA ARG A 533 -12.49 -0.55 19.05
C ARG A 533 -13.71 -1.40 18.71
N GLU A 534 -14.71 -0.83 18.04
CA GLU A 534 -15.90 -1.58 17.63
C GLU A 534 -15.61 -2.59 16.51
N LEU A 535 -14.68 -2.28 15.61
CA LEU A 535 -14.14 -3.23 14.62
C LEU A 535 -13.47 -4.42 15.34
N HIS A 536 -12.58 -4.18 16.31
CA HIS A 536 -11.97 -5.22 17.15
C HIS A 536 -13.02 -6.09 17.82
N ARG A 537 -13.95 -5.46 18.56
CA ARG A 537 -14.99 -6.16 19.32
C ARG A 537 -15.88 -7.03 18.42
N ALA A 538 -16.30 -6.51 17.28
CA ALA A 538 -17.17 -7.23 16.35
C ALA A 538 -16.43 -8.35 15.59
N LEU A 539 -15.19 -8.14 15.16
CA LEU A 539 -14.41 -9.19 14.49
C LEU A 539 -14.01 -10.31 15.46
N SER A 540 -13.71 -10.00 16.73
CA SER A 540 -13.53 -11.02 17.79
C SER A 540 -14.80 -11.86 18.03
N LEU A 541 -15.98 -11.23 18.04
CA LEU A 541 -17.25 -11.97 18.16
C LEU A 541 -17.52 -12.83 16.91
N ALA A 542 -17.19 -12.34 15.71
CA ALA A 542 -17.31 -13.10 14.47
C ALA A 542 -16.34 -14.31 14.44
N LEU A 543 -15.12 -14.15 14.95
CA LEU A 543 -14.12 -15.21 15.04
C LEU A 543 -14.63 -16.41 15.86
N LEU A 544 -15.25 -16.13 17.01
CA LEU A 544 -15.76 -17.14 17.94
C LEU A 544 -17.09 -17.77 17.49
N ALA A 545 -17.87 -17.10 16.64
CA ALA A 545 -19.19 -17.55 16.20
C ALA A 545 -19.19 -18.22 14.81
N GLU A 546 -18.13 -18.08 14.01
CA GLU A 546 -18.09 -18.57 12.64
C GLU A 546 -17.73 -20.06 12.55
N THR A 547 -18.56 -20.82 11.83
CA THR A 547 -18.43 -22.28 11.65
C THR A 547 -17.90 -22.68 10.26
N SER A 548 -17.94 -21.76 9.29
CA SER A 548 -17.44 -21.99 7.93
C SER A 548 -15.94 -21.66 7.83
N SER A 549 -15.08 -22.65 7.59
CA SER A 549 -13.62 -22.47 7.42
C SER A 549 -13.25 -21.39 6.40
N GLN A 550 -14.00 -21.32 5.28
CA GLN A 550 -13.81 -20.29 4.23
C GLN A 550 -14.13 -18.88 4.75
N THR A 551 -15.14 -18.74 5.61
CA THR A 551 -15.57 -17.44 6.16
C THR A 551 -14.68 -17.04 7.34
N LEU A 552 -14.33 -17.99 8.20
CA LEU A 552 -13.35 -17.87 9.28
C LEU A 552 -11.99 -17.37 8.75
N THR A 553 -11.54 -17.91 7.61
CA THR A 553 -10.37 -17.41 6.86
C THR A 553 -10.49 -15.91 6.52
N GLN A 554 -11.68 -15.43 6.15
CA GLN A 554 -11.90 -14.00 5.88
C GLN A 554 -11.97 -13.16 7.17
N VAL A 555 -12.49 -13.69 8.29
CA VAL A 555 -12.48 -12.99 9.59
C VAL A 555 -11.04 -12.73 10.03
N ILE A 556 -10.20 -13.77 9.98
CA ILE A 556 -8.79 -13.71 10.41
C ILE A 556 -7.98 -12.78 9.50
N LYS A 557 -8.21 -12.81 8.18
CA LYS A 557 -7.60 -11.83 7.24
C LYS A 557 -8.06 -10.40 7.50
N CYS A 558 -9.33 -10.18 7.81
CA CYS A 558 -9.85 -8.85 8.15
C CYS A 558 -9.23 -8.30 9.44
N LEU A 559 -9.07 -9.15 10.46
CA LEU A 559 -8.33 -8.85 11.68
C LEU A 559 -6.86 -8.47 11.36
N ALA A 560 -6.18 -9.20 10.48
CA ALA A 560 -4.80 -8.90 10.09
C ALA A 560 -4.66 -7.53 9.39
N TYR A 561 -5.57 -7.19 8.47
CA TYR A 561 -5.62 -5.87 7.85
C TYR A 561 -5.85 -4.75 8.88
N MET A 562 -6.73 -4.95 9.85
CA MET A 562 -6.97 -3.98 10.93
C MET A 562 -5.70 -3.80 11.81
N VAL A 563 -5.04 -4.89 12.18
CA VAL A 563 -3.79 -4.87 12.98
C VAL A 563 -2.64 -4.18 12.23
N ALA A 564 -2.52 -4.37 10.93
CA ALA A 564 -1.49 -3.73 10.10
C ALA A 564 -1.68 -2.21 9.89
N ASN A 565 -2.88 -1.67 10.13
CA ASN A 565 -3.22 -0.26 9.83
C ASN A 565 -3.56 0.61 11.05
N ALA A 566 -3.93 0.06 12.21
CA ALA A 566 -4.32 0.83 13.40
C ALA A 566 -3.12 1.31 14.26
N PRO A 567 -3.14 2.54 14.81
CA PRO A 567 -2.02 3.11 15.56
C PRO A 567 -2.06 2.74 17.07
N TYR A 568 -1.84 1.49 17.43
CA TYR A 568 -1.84 1.01 18.83
C TYR A 568 -1.01 1.85 19.82
N HIS A 569 0.08 2.50 19.40
CA HIS A 569 0.85 3.43 20.25
C HIS A 569 0.08 4.69 20.71
N ARG A 570 -1.05 5.03 20.07
CA ARG A 570 -1.96 6.14 20.40
C ARG A 570 -3.30 5.70 20.98
N LEU A 571 -3.53 4.39 21.08
CA LEU A 571 -4.80 3.81 21.52
C LEU A 571 -4.70 3.27 22.95
N SER A 572 -5.84 3.13 23.61
CA SER A 572 -5.97 2.35 24.84
C SER A 572 -5.33 0.95 24.68
N PRO A 573 -4.35 0.55 25.51
CA PRO A 573 -3.75 -0.79 25.44
C PRO A 573 -4.75 -1.88 25.86
N GLY A 574 -4.48 -3.13 25.47
CA GLY A 574 -5.34 -4.28 25.76
C GLY A 574 -6.26 -4.68 24.61
N LEU A 575 -6.03 -4.17 23.39
CA LEU A 575 -6.75 -4.61 22.18
C LEU A 575 -6.11 -5.84 21.52
N LEU A 576 -4.79 -6.03 21.70
CA LEU A 576 -4.06 -7.14 21.06
C LEU A 576 -4.05 -8.39 21.95
N SER A 577 -4.02 -8.22 23.28
CA SER A 577 -3.94 -9.30 24.26
C SER A 577 -5.15 -10.26 24.26
N PRO A 578 -6.41 -9.81 24.10
CA PRO A 578 -7.55 -10.73 23.96
C PRO A 578 -7.49 -11.48 22.63
N LEU A 579 -7.15 -10.77 21.54
CA LEU A 579 -7.05 -11.32 20.19
C LEU A 579 -5.98 -12.42 20.11
N TRP A 580 -4.79 -12.17 20.65
CA TRP A 580 -3.67 -13.13 20.74
C TRP A 580 -4.08 -14.45 21.40
N LYS A 581 -4.89 -14.39 22.48
CA LYS A 581 -5.41 -15.56 23.19
C LYS A 581 -6.51 -16.27 22.40
N GLN A 582 -7.41 -15.53 21.77
CA GLN A 582 -8.52 -16.09 20.97
C GLN A 582 -8.05 -16.82 19.71
N ILE A 583 -6.96 -16.40 19.07
CA ILE A 583 -6.49 -17.03 17.81
C ILE A 583 -5.62 -18.27 18.02
N ARG A 584 -5.08 -18.49 19.23
CA ARG A 584 -4.18 -19.62 19.57
C ARG A 584 -4.73 -21.02 19.19
N PRO A 585 -6.02 -21.36 19.40
CA PRO A 585 -6.56 -22.67 19.02
C PRO A 585 -6.54 -22.94 17.51
N TYR A 586 -6.67 -21.90 16.68
CA TYR A 586 -6.82 -22.04 15.23
C TYR A 586 -5.49 -22.35 14.50
N VAL A 587 -4.35 -22.29 15.20
CA VAL A 587 -3.02 -22.68 14.69
C VAL A 587 -2.99 -24.14 14.21
N ARG A 588 -3.71 -25.03 14.90
CA ARG A 588 -3.84 -26.47 14.60
C ARG A 588 -5.18 -26.82 13.91
N HIS A 589 -5.83 -25.84 13.27
CA HIS A 589 -7.11 -26.04 12.58
C HIS A 589 -6.98 -26.97 11.36
N ARG A 590 -8.05 -27.73 11.03
CA ARG A 590 -8.02 -28.75 9.94
C ARG A 590 -7.81 -28.15 8.54
N ASP A 591 -8.36 -26.96 8.27
CA ASP A 591 -8.18 -26.23 6.99
C ASP A 591 -6.86 -25.43 6.98
N VAL A 592 -5.98 -25.74 6.03
CA VAL A 592 -4.68 -25.07 5.79
C VAL A 592 -4.83 -23.56 5.61
N ASN A 593 -5.90 -23.08 4.95
CA ASN A 593 -6.11 -21.65 4.69
C ASN A 593 -6.36 -20.86 5.98
N VAL A 594 -7.02 -21.48 6.96
CA VAL A 594 -7.21 -20.90 8.30
C VAL A 594 -5.86 -20.82 9.00
N ARG A 595 -5.07 -21.92 9.01
CA ARG A 595 -3.74 -21.96 9.66
C ARG A 595 -2.79 -20.89 9.12
N VAL A 596 -2.69 -20.76 7.79
CA VAL A 596 -1.89 -19.71 7.13
C VAL A 596 -2.40 -18.33 7.58
N SER A 597 -3.71 -18.08 7.56
CA SER A 597 -4.27 -16.78 7.97
C SER A 597 -3.99 -16.44 9.43
N VAL A 598 -3.96 -17.43 10.33
CA VAL A 598 -3.59 -17.25 11.74
C VAL A 598 -2.12 -16.83 11.87
N LEU A 599 -1.23 -17.46 11.09
CA LEU A 599 0.18 -17.06 11.04
C LEU A 599 0.34 -15.64 10.44
N THR A 600 -0.38 -15.30 9.38
CA THR A 600 -0.42 -13.92 8.83
C THR A 600 -0.86 -12.89 9.89
N LEU A 601 -1.83 -13.25 10.74
CA LEU A 601 -2.28 -12.39 11.83
C LEU A 601 -1.24 -12.28 12.96
N TYR A 602 -0.56 -13.37 13.34
CA TYR A 602 0.61 -13.29 14.24
C TYR A 602 1.72 -12.41 13.64
N GLY A 603 1.97 -12.49 12.33
CA GLY A 603 2.88 -11.62 11.60
C GLY A 603 2.49 -10.14 11.67
N ALA A 604 1.21 -9.82 11.44
CA ALA A 604 0.67 -8.48 11.62
C ALA A 604 0.85 -7.97 13.07
N LEU A 605 0.64 -8.85 14.07
CA LEU A 605 0.81 -8.54 15.49
C LEU A 605 2.27 -8.24 15.86
N VAL A 606 3.25 -8.99 15.33
CA VAL A 606 4.68 -8.72 15.61
C VAL A 606 5.30 -7.64 14.72
N THR A 607 4.64 -7.20 13.65
CA THR A 607 5.13 -6.08 12.80
C THR A 607 4.48 -4.73 13.12
N THR A 608 3.31 -4.70 13.76
CA THR A 608 2.62 -3.43 14.02
C THR A 608 3.33 -2.61 15.11
N GLN A 609 3.96 -1.52 14.69
CA GLN A 609 4.69 -0.58 15.56
C GLN A 609 5.76 -1.25 16.45
N ALA A 610 6.43 -2.28 15.93
CA ALA A 610 7.47 -2.98 16.67
C ALA A 610 8.69 -2.08 16.96
N PRO A 611 9.28 -2.14 18.18
CA PRO A 611 8.84 -2.94 19.33
C PRO A 611 7.66 -2.27 20.07
N LEU A 612 6.54 -3.00 20.21
CA LEU A 612 5.34 -2.54 20.93
C LEU A 612 5.24 -3.25 22.29
N SER A 613 5.12 -2.48 23.38
CA SER A 613 5.21 -3.02 24.75
C SER A 613 4.15 -4.09 25.08
N GLU A 614 2.93 -3.97 24.56
CA GLU A 614 1.89 -5.00 24.74
C GLU A 614 2.29 -6.34 24.08
N VAL A 615 2.90 -6.28 22.89
CA VAL A 615 3.33 -7.48 22.15
C VAL A 615 4.60 -8.08 22.76
N GLN A 616 5.52 -7.25 23.26
CA GLN A 616 6.69 -7.71 24.02
C GLN A 616 6.28 -8.53 25.25
N LEU A 617 5.27 -8.09 26.00
CA LEU A 617 4.71 -8.82 27.14
C LEU A 617 3.95 -10.09 26.74
N LEU A 618 3.34 -10.14 25.55
CA LEU A 618 2.68 -11.35 25.02
C LEU A 618 3.70 -12.41 24.58
N LEU A 619 4.84 -12.00 24.02
CA LEU A 619 5.94 -12.89 23.62
C LEU A 619 6.66 -13.52 24.81
N GLN A 620 6.62 -12.89 25.99
CA GLN A 620 7.27 -13.35 27.23
C GLN A 620 6.37 -14.21 28.14
N GLN A 621 5.13 -14.52 27.75
CA GLN A 621 4.21 -15.32 28.58
C GLN A 621 4.54 -16.83 28.50
N PRO A 622 4.75 -17.52 29.64
CA PRO A 622 5.01 -18.97 29.66
C PRO A 622 3.74 -19.76 29.32
N GLU A 623 3.93 -20.97 28.77
CA GLU A 623 2.85 -21.77 28.18
C GLU A 623 1.76 -22.24 29.15
N SER A 624 2.05 -22.30 30.44
CA SER A 624 1.31 -23.05 31.47
C SER A 624 -0.07 -22.50 31.86
N SER A 625 -0.53 -21.41 31.24
CA SER A 625 -1.72 -20.65 31.68
C SER A 625 -3.05 -21.03 31.01
N SER A 626 -3.11 -22.07 30.16
CA SER A 626 -4.33 -22.39 29.39
C SER A 626 -4.71 -23.87 29.22
N ASN A 627 -4.11 -24.82 29.96
CA ASN A 627 -4.51 -26.24 29.92
C ASN A 627 -5.65 -26.54 30.93
N SER A 628 -6.85 -26.02 30.65
CA SER A 628 -8.09 -26.40 31.34
C SER A 628 -9.19 -26.72 30.32
N THR A 629 -9.24 -27.98 29.89
CA THR A 629 -10.32 -28.52 29.07
C THR A 629 -11.60 -28.70 29.89
N GLY A 630 -12.63 -27.87 29.61
CA GLY A 630 -14.00 -28.14 30.05
C GLY A 630 -14.80 -26.92 30.51
N SER A 631 -16.06 -26.85 30.05
CA SER A 631 -17.13 -25.94 30.47
C SER A 631 -16.95 -24.43 30.21
N PHE A 632 -17.86 -23.86 29.42
CA PHE A 632 -18.01 -22.41 29.24
C PHE A 632 -18.99 -21.82 30.27
N THR A 633 -18.52 -20.93 31.15
CA THR A 633 -19.33 -19.80 31.64
C THR A 633 -18.41 -18.60 31.94
N PRO A 634 -18.67 -17.41 31.37
CA PRO A 634 -17.98 -16.19 31.76
C PRO A 634 -18.71 -15.52 32.93
N GLN A 635 -18.01 -15.28 34.04
CA GLN A 635 -18.39 -14.30 35.06
C GLN A 635 -17.22 -13.37 35.36
N ASP A 636 -17.52 -12.23 35.99
CA ASP A 636 -16.68 -11.03 35.99
C ASP A 636 -15.26 -11.20 36.56
N SER A 637 -14.30 -10.64 35.84
CA SER A 637 -13.00 -10.25 36.37
C SER A 637 -12.58 -8.87 35.82
N SER A 638 -13.49 -7.90 35.91
CA SER A 638 -13.09 -6.49 35.92
C SER A 638 -12.48 -6.12 37.29
N LEU A 639 -11.79 -4.97 37.39
CA LEU A 639 -11.16 -4.42 38.61
C LEU A 639 -9.88 -5.11 39.13
N SER A 640 -8.72 -4.94 38.45
CA SER A 640 -7.40 -5.05 39.11
C SER A 640 -6.24 -4.31 38.40
N TRP A 641 -6.48 -3.15 37.76
CA TRP A 641 -5.39 -2.38 37.10
C TRP A 641 -5.25 -0.91 37.56
N ARG A 642 -6.08 -0.42 38.49
CA ARG A 642 -5.92 0.91 39.08
C ARG A 642 -5.01 0.90 40.31
N GLN A 643 -3.70 0.85 40.09
CA GLN A 643 -2.75 1.49 41.01
C GLN A 643 -1.53 1.97 40.24
N LYS A 644 -1.12 3.22 40.52
CA LYS A 644 0.09 3.85 39.99
C LYS A 644 1.00 4.23 41.15
N ASP A 645 2.29 4.02 40.94
CA ASP A 645 3.46 4.75 41.45
C ASP A 645 3.31 5.63 42.71
N GLY A 646 4.09 5.35 43.77
CA GLY A 646 4.23 6.30 44.87
C GLY A 646 5.08 5.87 46.07
N VAL A 647 6.30 6.43 46.15
CA VAL A 647 7.10 6.67 47.37
C VAL A 647 7.76 5.45 48.06
N SER A 648 8.89 5.71 48.73
CA SER A 648 9.84 4.75 49.29
C SER A 648 9.99 4.87 50.82
N SER A 649 10.18 3.73 51.52
CA SER A 649 11.09 3.57 52.69
C SER A 649 11.02 2.15 53.29
N PRO A 650 12.02 1.67 54.07
CA PRO A 650 12.17 0.25 54.41
C PRO A 650 12.00 -0.10 55.89
N CYS A 651 11.56 -1.34 56.21
CA CYS A 651 12.18 -2.17 57.28
C CYS A 651 11.63 -3.61 57.45
N ARG A 652 12.58 -4.55 57.65
CA ARG A 652 12.62 -5.62 58.69
C ARG A 652 11.56 -6.75 58.75
N THR A 653 11.99 -7.89 58.20
CA THR A 653 12.08 -9.25 58.84
C THR A 653 10.81 -10.07 59.12
N PRO A 654 10.93 -11.43 59.19
CA PRO A 654 9.80 -12.35 58.99
C PRO A 654 9.32 -13.06 60.27
N VAL A 655 8.20 -13.80 60.15
CA VAL A 655 7.70 -14.75 61.16
C VAL A 655 7.34 -16.07 60.49
N THR A 656 7.82 -17.19 61.05
CA THR A 656 7.50 -18.59 60.69
C THR A 656 6.38 -19.12 61.62
N HIS A 657 5.86 -20.35 61.65
CA HIS A 657 6.25 -21.69 61.17
C HIS A 657 5.01 -22.62 61.15
N SER A 658 4.97 -23.61 60.25
CA SER A 658 4.57 -25.04 60.49
C SER A 658 4.43 -25.74 59.13
N GLN A 659 5.26 -26.70 58.68
CA GLN A 659 5.85 -27.92 59.26
C GLN A 659 4.88 -29.05 59.62
N ARG A 660 4.73 -30.01 58.69
CA ARG A 660 4.88 -31.49 58.83
C ARG A 660 4.38 -32.17 57.53
N SER A 661 4.81 -33.35 57.07
CA SER A 661 6.01 -34.21 57.26
C SER A 661 5.78 -35.51 56.44
N SER A 662 6.74 -36.23 55.83
CA SER A 662 8.20 -36.07 55.65
C SER A 662 8.82 -37.29 54.93
N HIS A 663 10.06 -37.16 54.41
CA HIS A 663 11.04 -38.25 54.09
C HIS A 663 10.80 -39.02 52.76
N THR A 664 11.81 -39.46 51.96
CA THR A 664 13.30 -39.58 52.08
C THR A 664 13.91 -39.84 50.66
N GLN A 665 15.20 -39.69 50.29
CA GLN A 665 16.44 -39.21 50.96
C GLN A 665 17.57 -38.78 49.98
N SER A 666 18.06 -37.52 50.06
CA SER A 666 19.48 -37.12 49.76
C SER A 666 20.01 -37.20 48.29
N PRO A 667 21.23 -36.69 47.96
CA PRO A 667 21.36 -35.30 47.48
C PRO A 667 22.30 -35.07 46.27
N PRO A 668 22.21 -33.90 45.61
CA PRO A 668 23.42 -33.20 45.19
C PRO A 668 23.47 -31.71 45.57
N VAL A 669 24.69 -31.16 45.40
CA VAL A 669 25.20 -29.80 45.67
C VAL A 669 24.21 -28.64 45.42
N PRO A 670 24.14 -27.63 46.30
CA PRO A 670 23.43 -26.38 46.02
C PRO A 670 24.23 -25.52 45.02
N HIS A 671 23.81 -25.53 43.75
CA HIS A 671 24.31 -24.57 42.78
C HIS A 671 23.77 -23.16 43.09
N THR A 672 24.65 -22.17 43.01
CA THR A 672 24.29 -20.74 43.07
C THR A 672 23.38 -20.36 41.89
N PRO A 673 22.50 -19.35 42.03
CA PRO A 673 21.63 -18.89 40.95
C PRO A 673 22.43 -18.10 39.90
N GLY A 674 23.12 -18.82 39.02
CA GLY A 674 23.62 -18.30 37.75
C GLY A 674 22.57 -18.47 36.66
N GLU A 675 22.47 -17.47 35.78
CA GLU A 675 21.86 -17.54 34.44
C GLU A 675 20.53 -18.32 34.35
N GLY A 676 19.42 -17.62 34.58
CA GLY A 676 18.09 -18.21 34.39
C GLY A 676 17.81 -18.48 32.91
N ASP A 677 17.65 -19.76 32.56
CA ASP A 677 17.20 -20.22 31.24
C ASP A 677 15.89 -19.54 30.82
N SER A 678 15.99 -18.48 30.01
CA SER A 678 14.82 -17.86 29.40
C SER A 678 14.28 -18.81 28.34
N ALA A 679 13.13 -19.45 28.61
CA ALA A 679 12.44 -20.27 27.61
C ALA A 679 12.18 -19.44 26.33
N PRO A 680 12.33 -20.01 25.12
CA PRO A 680 12.11 -19.27 23.89
C PRO A 680 10.66 -18.78 23.80
N PRO A 681 10.41 -17.58 23.23
CA PRO A 681 9.05 -17.07 23.02
C PRO A 681 8.17 -18.12 22.33
N TRP A 682 6.98 -18.38 22.85
CA TRP A 682 6.10 -19.45 22.34
C TRP A 682 5.87 -19.36 20.81
N LEU A 683 5.76 -18.16 20.25
CA LEU A 683 5.60 -17.95 18.81
C LEU A 683 6.85 -18.36 18.01
N LEU A 684 8.05 -18.17 18.57
CA LEU A 684 9.30 -18.67 17.97
C LEU A 684 9.28 -20.19 17.95
N GLN A 685 9.05 -20.83 19.12
CA GLN A 685 8.97 -22.29 19.23
C GLN A 685 7.96 -22.88 18.25
N LEU A 686 6.74 -22.30 18.20
CA LEU A 686 5.70 -22.71 17.27
C LEU A 686 6.17 -22.67 15.81
N CYS A 687 6.76 -21.55 15.36
CA CYS A 687 7.18 -21.44 13.97
C CYS A 687 8.38 -22.34 13.65
N VAL A 688 9.32 -22.53 14.58
CA VAL A 688 10.40 -23.53 14.45
C VAL A 688 9.84 -24.95 14.32
N THR A 689 8.87 -25.32 15.16
CA THR A 689 8.15 -26.61 15.09
C THR A 689 7.47 -26.80 13.73
N LEU A 690 6.63 -25.83 13.31
CA LEU A 690 5.89 -25.92 12.04
C LEU A 690 6.81 -26.03 10.81
N VAL A 691 8.01 -25.43 10.86
CA VAL A 691 8.98 -25.48 9.76
C VAL A 691 9.78 -26.78 9.75
N THR A 692 10.16 -27.32 10.91
CA THR A 692 11.21 -28.35 11.00
C THR A 692 10.79 -29.72 11.52
N GLN A 693 9.62 -29.86 12.13
CA GLN A 693 9.14 -31.15 12.66
C GLN A 693 8.18 -31.81 11.67
N PRO A 694 8.15 -33.16 11.60
CA PRO A 694 7.09 -33.87 10.91
C PRO A 694 5.75 -33.63 11.61
N ARG A 695 4.66 -33.76 10.86
CA ARG A 695 3.30 -33.60 11.39
C ARG A 695 2.98 -34.70 12.42
N GLU A 696 2.49 -34.28 13.58
CA GLU A 696 1.82 -35.16 14.54
C GLU A 696 0.49 -35.61 13.91
N ASP A 697 0.41 -36.86 13.44
CA ASP A 697 -0.85 -37.42 12.95
C ASP A 697 -1.82 -37.64 14.12
N GLN A 698 -3.03 -37.08 13.97
CA GLN A 698 -4.13 -37.29 14.90
C GLN A 698 -4.68 -38.70 14.66
N SER A 699 -4.17 -39.66 15.43
CA SER A 699 -4.47 -41.08 15.32
C SER A 699 -5.88 -41.43 15.82
N ASP A 700 -6.89 -41.05 15.03
CA ASP A 700 -8.19 -41.70 15.02
C ASP A 700 -8.12 -42.87 14.02
N SER A 701 -8.38 -44.10 14.51
CA SER A 701 -8.28 -45.37 13.75
C SER A 701 -9.28 -45.46 12.58
N GLU A 702 -9.14 -46.28 11.53
CA GLU A 702 -8.28 -47.46 11.29
C GLU A 702 -7.72 -47.46 9.84
N GLY A 703 -6.67 -48.23 9.55
CA GLY A 703 -6.25 -48.51 8.15
C GLY A 703 -4.79 -48.93 7.96
N ALA A 704 -4.48 -50.21 8.16
CA ALA A 704 -3.13 -50.72 7.91
C ALA A 704 -2.86 -50.92 6.41
N GLY A 705 -2.17 -49.97 5.76
CA GLY A 705 -1.80 -50.08 4.34
C GLY A 705 -0.76 -49.06 3.89
N THR A 706 0.39 -49.55 3.42
CA THR A 706 1.39 -48.85 2.57
C THR A 706 1.83 -47.43 2.98
N GLY A 707 2.83 -47.36 3.87
CA GLY A 707 4.05 -46.59 3.59
C GLY A 707 3.98 -45.06 3.46
N SER A 708 2.99 -44.39 4.05
CA SER A 708 3.01 -42.92 4.15
C SER A 708 4.14 -42.48 5.11
N GLY A 709 5.20 -41.88 4.57
CA GLY A 709 6.31 -41.36 5.37
C GLY A 709 5.91 -40.13 6.17
N THR A 710 6.62 -39.86 7.28
CA THR A 710 6.38 -38.74 8.20
C THR A 710 6.54 -37.39 7.48
N ALA A 711 5.45 -36.88 6.92
CA ALA A 711 5.46 -35.67 6.11
C ALA A 711 5.64 -34.41 6.98
N LEU A 712 6.40 -33.45 6.47
CA LEU A 712 6.43 -32.08 6.99
C LEU A 712 5.09 -31.38 6.72
N GLU A 713 4.85 -30.26 7.40
CA GLU A 713 3.67 -29.42 7.17
C GLU A 713 3.57 -28.92 5.71
N PRO A 714 2.36 -28.62 5.19
CA PRO A 714 2.20 -28.10 3.84
C PRO A 714 3.03 -26.82 3.60
N SER A 715 3.73 -26.72 2.46
CA SER A 715 4.61 -25.59 2.14
C SER A 715 4.00 -24.20 2.44
N PRO A 716 2.71 -23.90 2.15
CA PRO A 716 2.08 -22.63 2.54
C PRO A 716 2.14 -22.30 4.04
N VAL A 717 2.03 -23.30 4.93
CA VAL A 717 2.14 -23.10 6.39
C VAL A 717 3.60 -22.83 6.79
N ARG A 718 4.53 -23.55 6.18
CA ARG A 718 5.98 -23.44 6.44
C ARG A 718 6.54 -22.10 5.96
N LEU A 719 6.12 -21.64 4.78
CA LEU A 719 6.45 -20.32 4.23
C LEU A 719 5.94 -19.17 5.09
N GLU A 720 4.71 -19.27 5.60
CA GLU A 720 4.16 -18.23 6.48
C GLU A 720 4.84 -18.25 7.86
N ALA A 721 5.15 -19.42 8.42
CA ALA A 721 5.92 -19.56 9.66
C ALA A 721 7.34 -18.97 9.55
N LEU A 722 8.03 -19.15 8.41
CA LEU A 722 9.33 -18.51 8.15
C LEU A 722 9.23 -16.99 8.01
N GLN A 723 8.14 -16.47 7.42
CA GLN A 723 7.89 -15.03 7.38
C GLN A 723 7.64 -14.45 8.78
N VAL A 724 6.86 -15.14 9.62
CA VAL A 724 6.63 -14.74 11.03
C VAL A 724 7.94 -14.76 11.83
N LEU A 725 8.81 -15.76 11.64
CA LEU A 725 10.14 -15.77 12.26
C LEU A 725 11.00 -14.57 11.82
N SER A 726 11.04 -14.28 10.52
CA SER A 726 11.80 -13.15 9.97
C SER A 726 11.30 -11.81 10.54
N GLN A 727 9.97 -11.66 10.65
CA GLN A 727 9.32 -10.48 11.23
C GLN A 727 9.55 -10.36 12.75
N LEU A 728 9.56 -11.48 13.47
CA LEU A 728 9.84 -11.53 14.91
C LEU A 728 11.30 -11.13 15.20
N VAL A 729 12.26 -11.67 14.45
CA VAL A 729 13.69 -11.28 14.51
C VAL A 729 13.87 -9.79 14.24
N ARG A 730 13.23 -9.27 13.18
CA ARG A 730 13.29 -7.86 12.78
C ARG A 730 12.69 -6.91 13.82
N GLY A 731 11.57 -7.28 14.44
CA GLY A 731 10.82 -6.43 15.37
C GLY A 731 11.25 -6.52 16.83
N TYR A 732 11.78 -7.68 17.26
CA TYR A 732 12.07 -8.00 18.66
C TYR A 732 13.42 -8.72 18.81
N PHE A 733 14.47 -8.24 18.11
CA PHE A 733 15.80 -8.86 18.09
C PHE A 733 16.37 -9.13 19.51
N SER A 734 16.11 -8.22 20.46
CA SER A 734 16.52 -8.36 21.86
C SER A 734 15.92 -9.56 22.60
N LEU A 735 14.81 -10.13 22.11
CA LEU A 735 14.23 -11.38 22.59
C LEU A 735 14.76 -12.59 21.78
N THR A 736 14.95 -12.44 20.46
CA THR A 736 15.39 -13.56 19.61
C THR A 736 16.88 -13.87 19.71
N GLN A 737 17.71 -12.93 20.18
CA GLN A 737 19.17 -13.08 20.24
C GLN A 737 19.67 -14.19 21.17
N ALA A 738 18.88 -14.64 22.15
CA ALA A 738 19.23 -15.83 22.95
C ALA A 738 19.18 -17.13 22.11
N PHE A 739 18.43 -17.13 21.00
CA PHE A 739 18.12 -18.32 20.19
C PHE A 739 18.83 -18.32 18.84
N LEU A 740 19.86 -17.50 18.65
CA LEU A 740 20.63 -17.40 17.39
C LEU A 740 21.03 -18.76 16.81
N GLN A 741 21.50 -19.69 17.65
CA GLN A 741 21.94 -21.02 17.21
C GLN A 741 20.78 -21.93 16.79
N GLU A 742 19.59 -21.78 17.36
CA GLU A 742 18.38 -22.50 16.96
C GLU A 742 17.89 -21.97 15.60
N ILE A 743 17.74 -20.64 15.48
CA ILE A 743 17.29 -20.01 14.24
C ILE A 743 18.29 -20.27 13.09
N ARG A 744 19.62 -20.27 13.37
CA ARG A 744 20.66 -20.67 12.40
C ARG A 744 20.47 -22.10 11.89
N GLN A 745 20.09 -23.03 12.75
CA GLN A 745 19.83 -24.42 12.34
C GLN A 745 18.57 -24.54 11.49
N VAL A 746 17.52 -23.76 11.79
CA VAL A 746 16.30 -23.71 10.97
C VAL A 746 16.60 -23.16 9.58
N SER A 747 17.27 -22.00 9.47
CA SER A 747 17.71 -21.46 8.18
C SER A 747 18.60 -22.43 7.40
N ALA A 748 19.53 -23.12 8.06
CA ALA A 748 20.39 -24.10 7.41
C ALA A 748 19.60 -25.32 6.87
N ARG A 749 18.58 -25.80 7.60
CA ARG A 749 17.68 -26.86 7.09
C ARG A 749 16.91 -26.38 5.86
N CYS A 750 16.28 -25.20 5.93
CA CYS A 750 15.49 -24.64 4.83
C CYS A 750 16.31 -24.36 3.57
N LEU A 751 17.57 -23.93 3.71
CA LEU A 751 18.52 -23.77 2.62
C LEU A 751 18.96 -25.09 1.98
N GLY A 752 18.83 -26.23 2.67
CA GLY A 752 19.13 -27.57 2.18
C GLY A 752 17.95 -28.32 1.56
N GLU A 753 16.75 -27.72 1.53
CA GLU A 753 15.55 -28.34 0.94
C GLU A 753 15.47 -28.15 -0.58
N THR A 754 14.54 -28.86 -1.23
CA THR A 754 14.33 -28.80 -2.69
C THR A 754 13.35 -27.70 -3.14
N ASP A 755 12.53 -27.13 -2.25
CA ASP A 755 11.61 -26.03 -2.57
C ASP A 755 12.36 -24.68 -2.54
N PRO A 756 12.58 -23.99 -3.69
CA PRO A 756 13.29 -22.71 -3.73
C PRO A 756 12.58 -21.61 -2.93
N SER A 757 11.29 -21.75 -2.69
CA SER A 757 10.50 -20.85 -1.85
C SER A 757 10.89 -20.95 -0.38
N ILE A 758 11.18 -22.17 0.09
CA ILE A 758 11.65 -22.44 1.45
C ILE A 758 13.12 -22.01 1.60
N GLN A 759 13.97 -22.34 0.62
CA GLN A 759 15.35 -21.83 0.55
C GLN A 759 15.40 -20.30 0.65
N LEU A 760 14.55 -19.60 -0.13
CA LEU A 760 14.47 -18.13 -0.16
C LEU A 760 14.11 -17.53 1.20
N HIS A 761 13.17 -18.13 1.94
CA HIS A 761 12.81 -17.62 3.27
C HIS A 761 13.81 -18.04 4.35
N GLY A 762 14.51 -19.16 4.18
CA GLY A 762 15.69 -19.52 4.99
C GLY A 762 16.83 -18.50 4.87
N ALA A 763 17.08 -17.98 3.66
CA ALA A 763 18.05 -16.91 3.41
C ALA A 763 17.64 -15.57 4.06
N LYS A 764 16.41 -15.09 3.79
CA LYS A 764 15.87 -13.85 4.42
C LYS A 764 15.93 -13.87 5.95
N LEU A 765 15.72 -15.03 6.57
CA LEU A 765 15.82 -15.18 8.02
C LEU A 765 17.26 -14.98 8.53
N LEU A 766 18.28 -15.34 7.75
CA LEU A 766 19.69 -15.00 8.05
C LEU A 766 19.98 -13.50 7.81
N GLU A 767 19.42 -12.91 6.77
CA GLU A 767 19.55 -11.48 6.45
C GLU A 767 19.01 -10.58 7.58
N GLU A 768 17.84 -10.90 8.13
CA GLU A 768 17.24 -10.16 9.27
C GLU A 768 18.03 -10.38 10.56
N LEU A 769 18.58 -11.59 10.79
CA LEU A 769 19.47 -11.87 11.92
C LEU A 769 20.76 -11.03 11.87
N GLY A 770 21.45 -11.03 10.71
CA GLY A 770 22.63 -10.20 10.49
C GLY A 770 22.35 -8.71 10.63
N THR A 771 21.21 -8.27 10.09
CA THR A 771 20.73 -6.89 10.21
C THR A 771 20.46 -6.50 11.66
N GLY A 772 19.90 -7.40 12.49
CA GLY A 772 19.71 -7.19 13.92
C GLY A 772 21.02 -7.03 14.69
N ILE A 773 22.02 -7.88 14.39
CA ILE A 773 23.38 -7.77 14.96
C ILE A 773 24.02 -6.43 14.57
N ILE A 774 23.94 -6.04 13.28
CA ILE A 774 24.46 -4.75 12.80
C ILE A 774 23.80 -3.58 13.54
N GLN A 775 22.49 -3.64 13.82
CA GLN A 775 21.81 -2.57 14.55
C GLN A 775 22.30 -2.42 16.00
N GLN A 776 22.65 -3.51 16.71
CA GLN A 776 23.20 -3.41 18.07
C GLN A 776 24.56 -2.72 18.14
N TYR A 777 25.37 -2.86 17.08
CA TYR A 777 26.71 -2.27 16.99
C TYR A 777 26.73 -0.85 16.38
N ARG A 778 25.57 -0.27 16.04
CA ARG A 778 25.48 1.14 15.63
C ARG A 778 25.45 2.06 16.83
N ALA A 779 26.41 2.98 16.90
CA ALA A 779 26.51 3.99 17.95
C ALA A 779 25.26 4.90 18.11
N GLU A 780 24.41 5.03 17.08
CA GLU A 780 23.14 5.77 17.19
C GLU A 780 22.12 5.10 18.13
N ASN A 781 22.16 3.78 18.26
CA ASN A 781 21.11 3.00 18.93
C ASN A 781 21.33 2.86 20.46
N ASN A 782 22.44 3.38 20.99
CA ASN A 782 22.76 3.42 22.43
C ASN A 782 22.59 2.10 23.21
N VAL A 783 22.70 0.94 22.54
CA VAL A 783 22.54 -0.38 23.16
C VAL A 783 23.71 -0.63 24.13
N PRO A 784 23.46 -0.90 25.43
CA PRO A 784 24.51 -1.22 26.39
C PRO A 784 25.32 -2.45 25.97
N GLU A 785 26.62 -2.47 26.25
CA GLU A 785 27.52 -3.52 25.75
C GLU A 785 27.15 -4.91 26.28
N SER A 786 26.66 -4.98 27.52
CA SER A 786 26.14 -6.19 28.17
C SER A 786 24.84 -6.74 27.56
N ALA A 787 24.18 -5.99 26.67
CA ALA A 787 22.96 -6.40 25.98
C ALA A 787 23.18 -6.76 24.48
N ARG A 788 24.42 -6.63 23.99
CA ARG A 788 24.81 -6.97 22.61
C ARG A 788 25.23 -8.44 22.51
N VAL A 789 25.01 -9.07 21.34
CA VAL A 789 25.57 -10.39 21.03
C VAL A 789 27.10 -10.33 21.05
N PRO A 790 27.82 -11.12 21.87
CA PRO A 790 29.28 -11.08 21.93
C PRO A 790 29.97 -11.36 20.58
N MET A 791 31.01 -10.61 20.25
CA MET A 791 31.69 -10.68 18.94
C MET A 791 32.15 -12.10 18.57
N SER A 792 32.67 -12.88 19.53
CA SER A 792 33.05 -14.28 19.33
C SER A 792 31.88 -15.18 18.91
N GLN A 793 30.67 -14.91 19.41
CA GLN A 793 29.45 -15.60 19.01
C GLN A 793 29.00 -15.17 17.60
N VAL A 794 29.17 -13.89 17.24
CA VAL A 794 28.88 -13.36 15.89
C VAL A 794 29.83 -13.98 14.84
N VAL A 795 31.13 -14.03 15.12
CA VAL A 795 32.15 -14.64 14.24
C VAL A 795 31.89 -16.14 14.08
N ARG A 796 31.55 -16.84 15.16
CA ARG A 796 31.16 -18.26 15.12
C ARG A 796 29.89 -18.49 14.31
N PHE A 797 28.84 -17.69 14.52
CA PHE A 797 27.59 -17.76 13.77
C PHE A 797 27.85 -17.65 12.26
N TRP A 798 28.61 -16.64 11.82
CA TRP A 798 28.91 -16.45 10.41
C TRP A 798 29.83 -17.52 9.83
N SER A 799 30.80 -18.00 10.61
CA SER A 799 31.63 -19.15 10.21
C SER A 799 30.79 -20.40 9.94
N GLU A 800 29.85 -20.73 10.84
CA GLU A 800 28.94 -21.87 10.69
C GLU A 800 27.95 -21.69 9.51
N VAL A 801 27.48 -20.46 9.26
CA VAL A 801 26.62 -20.13 8.09
C VAL A 801 27.38 -20.26 6.77
N LEU A 802 28.60 -19.70 6.68
CA LEU A 802 29.41 -19.65 5.46
C LEU A 802 30.09 -20.99 5.14
N SER A 803 30.22 -21.90 6.11
CA SER A 803 30.54 -23.31 5.86
C SER A 803 29.32 -24.13 5.41
N GLY A 804 28.11 -23.56 5.45
CA GLY A 804 26.84 -24.24 5.24
C GLY A 804 26.23 -24.09 3.84
N PRO A 805 24.95 -24.44 3.66
CA PRO A 805 24.28 -24.50 2.36
C PRO A 805 24.03 -23.13 1.69
N LEU A 806 24.34 -22.00 2.34
CA LEU A 806 24.24 -20.67 1.74
C LEU A 806 25.06 -20.53 0.44
N ASN A 807 26.19 -21.24 0.34
CA ASN A 807 27.02 -21.25 -0.87
C ASN A 807 26.28 -21.89 -2.07
N GLY A 808 25.45 -22.90 -1.83
CA GLY A 808 24.59 -23.48 -2.86
C GLY A 808 23.51 -22.50 -3.33
N ALA A 809 22.93 -21.73 -2.40
CA ALA A 809 21.96 -20.68 -2.73
C ALA A 809 22.58 -19.52 -3.53
N LEU A 810 23.84 -19.15 -3.28
CA LEU A 810 24.59 -18.16 -4.07
C LEU A 810 24.86 -18.66 -5.51
N GLN A 811 25.08 -19.97 -5.68
CA GLN A 811 25.42 -20.59 -6.98
C GLN A 811 24.19 -21.11 -7.76
N ASN A 812 22.96 -20.93 -7.25
CA ASN A 812 21.75 -21.47 -7.86
C ASN A 812 21.22 -20.59 -9.02
N GLU A 813 21.84 -20.70 -10.20
CA GLU A 813 21.46 -19.94 -11.42
C GLU A 813 19.99 -20.14 -11.86
N GLN A 814 19.35 -21.24 -11.48
CA GLN A 814 17.94 -21.52 -11.82
C GLN A 814 16.98 -20.62 -11.04
N HIS A 815 17.39 -20.08 -9.88
CA HIS A 815 16.54 -19.26 -9.01
C HIS A 815 17.21 -17.91 -8.66
N PRO A 816 17.22 -16.94 -9.60
CA PRO A 816 17.84 -15.62 -9.37
C PRO A 816 17.30 -14.85 -8.16
N THR A 817 16.05 -15.07 -7.74
CA THR A 817 15.48 -14.48 -6.51
C THR A 817 16.12 -15.03 -5.24
N LEU A 818 16.53 -16.31 -5.23
CA LEU A 818 17.29 -16.92 -4.14
C LEU A 818 18.72 -16.35 -4.11
N GLN A 819 19.41 -16.32 -5.24
CA GLN A 819 20.75 -15.73 -5.35
C GLN A 819 20.76 -14.27 -4.89
N THR A 820 19.72 -13.50 -5.24
CA THR A 820 19.53 -12.11 -4.77
C THR A 820 19.50 -12.04 -3.25
N SER A 821 18.64 -12.84 -2.59
CA SER A 821 18.55 -12.85 -1.12
C SER A 821 19.80 -13.42 -0.43
N ALA A 822 20.53 -14.33 -1.09
CA ALA A 822 21.81 -14.82 -0.58
C ALA A 822 22.92 -13.74 -0.66
N CYS A 823 22.96 -12.94 -1.72
CA CYS A 823 23.82 -11.73 -1.79
C CYS A 823 23.44 -10.70 -0.73
N ASP A 824 22.14 -10.46 -0.54
CA ASP A 824 21.65 -9.55 0.51
C ASP A 824 21.99 -10.10 1.92
N THR A 825 21.96 -11.43 2.12
CA THR A 825 22.45 -12.10 3.34
C THR A 825 23.94 -11.83 3.59
N LEU A 826 24.81 -11.97 2.58
CA LEU A 826 26.24 -11.61 2.71
C LEU A 826 26.42 -10.13 3.11
N SER A 827 25.58 -9.22 2.58
CA SER A 827 25.62 -7.80 2.95
C SER A 827 25.21 -7.50 4.40
N SER A 828 24.72 -8.50 5.15
CA SER A 828 24.32 -8.39 6.56
C SER A 828 25.39 -8.87 7.56
N ILE A 829 26.59 -9.21 7.08
CA ILE A 829 27.75 -9.51 7.94
C ILE A 829 28.28 -8.22 8.58
N LEU A 830 28.50 -8.23 9.89
CA LEU A 830 29.08 -7.11 10.64
C LEU A 830 30.58 -6.93 10.28
N PRO A 831 31.08 -5.71 9.96
CA PRO A 831 32.46 -5.52 9.49
C PRO A 831 33.53 -6.05 10.46
N GLN A 832 33.35 -5.82 11.76
CA GLN A 832 34.26 -6.27 12.81
C GLN A 832 34.28 -7.81 12.96
N ALA A 833 33.19 -8.48 12.58
CA ALA A 833 33.13 -9.95 12.54
C ALA A 833 33.72 -10.50 11.25
N PHE A 834 33.49 -9.83 10.11
CA PHE A 834 34.09 -10.19 8.82
C PHE A 834 35.63 -10.22 8.90
N ALA A 835 36.23 -9.19 9.52
CA ALA A 835 37.67 -9.09 9.76
C ALA A 835 38.26 -10.22 10.63
N GLN A 836 37.43 -11.00 11.31
CA GLN A 836 37.81 -12.13 12.17
C GLN A 836 37.42 -13.50 11.57
N LEU A 837 36.83 -13.53 10.37
CA LEU A 837 36.61 -14.78 9.63
C LEU A 837 37.94 -15.27 9.03
N PRO A 838 38.11 -16.58 8.79
CA PRO A 838 39.30 -17.10 8.11
C PRO A 838 39.48 -16.48 6.72
N ASP A 839 40.72 -16.17 6.32
CA ASP A 839 41.05 -15.47 5.08
C ASP A 839 40.42 -16.12 3.83
N LYS A 840 40.40 -17.45 3.78
CA LYS A 840 39.75 -18.23 2.71
C LYS A 840 38.24 -17.96 2.62
N THR A 841 37.57 -17.74 3.75
CA THR A 841 36.15 -17.41 3.84
C THR A 841 35.90 -15.95 3.46
N GLN A 842 36.78 -15.02 3.85
CA GLN A 842 36.73 -13.62 3.42
C GLN A 842 36.87 -13.53 1.88
N LEU A 843 37.90 -14.16 1.32
CA LEU A 843 38.18 -14.22 -0.11
C LEU A 843 37.06 -14.92 -0.90
N MET A 844 36.46 -15.99 -0.35
CA MET A 844 35.27 -16.63 -0.94
C MET A 844 34.10 -15.64 -1.08
N CYS A 845 33.79 -14.86 -0.04
CA CYS A 845 32.71 -13.87 -0.11
C CYS A 845 32.98 -12.82 -1.18
N ILE A 846 34.20 -12.29 -1.23
CA ILE A 846 34.62 -11.28 -2.21
C ILE A 846 34.53 -11.82 -3.64
N THR A 847 35.15 -12.98 -3.91
CA THR A 847 35.21 -13.57 -5.26
C THR A 847 33.84 -14.01 -5.78
N VAL A 848 32.97 -14.56 -4.92
CA VAL A 848 31.58 -14.89 -5.30
C VAL A 848 30.78 -13.63 -5.62
N LEU A 849 30.88 -12.57 -4.81
CA LEU A 849 30.18 -11.31 -5.09
C LEU A 849 30.67 -10.65 -6.38
N LEU A 850 31.98 -10.60 -6.62
CA LEU A 850 32.56 -10.11 -7.88
C LEU A 850 32.04 -10.93 -9.07
N GLY A 851 32.08 -12.27 -9.01
CA GLY A 851 31.56 -13.14 -10.06
C GLY A 851 30.08 -12.93 -10.37
N LEU A 852 29.24 -12.79 -9.34
CA LEU A 852 27.79 -12.57 -9.50
C LEU A 852 27.43 -11.21 -10.11
N THR A 853 28.35 -10.23 -10.15
CA THR A 853 28.13 -8.98 -10.91
C THR A 853 28.10 -9.19 -12.44
N TYR A 854 28.66 -10.29 -12.94
CA TYR A 854 28.61 -10.65 -14.36
C TYR A 854 27.34 -11.45 -14.73
N SER A 855 26.43 -11.71 -13.78
CA SER A 855 25.17 -12.40 -14.05
C SER A 855 24.31 -11.66 -15.08
N GLU A 856 23.75 -12.40 -16.04
CA GLU A 856 22.74 -11.90 -16.97
C GLU A 856 21.44 -11.46 -16.26
N ASN A 857 21.19 -11.95 -15.03
CA ASN A 857 20.02 -11.53 -14.27
C ASN A 857 20.27 -10.21 -13.53
N TYR A 858 19.54 -9.17 -13.93
CA TYR A 858 19.69 -7.83 -13.35
C TYR A 858 19.41 -7.77 -11.84
N LEU A 859 18.61 -8.66 -11.25
CA LEU A 859 18.35 -8.68 -9.81
C LEU A 859 19.59 -9.14 -9.03
N VAL A 860 20.18 -10.26 -9.45
CA VAL A 860 21.40 -10.83 -8.87
C VAL A 860 22.56 -9.85 -8.99
N LYS A 861 22.75 -9.29 -10.19
CA LYS A 861 23.72 -8.22 -10.44
C LYS A 861 23.50 -7.02 -9.51
N THR A 862 22.25 -6.54 -9.38
CA THR A 862 21.89 -5.41 -8.50
C THR A 862 22.25 -5.67 -7.02
N ALA A 863 22.01 -6.89 -6.51
CA ALA A 863 22.33 -7.26 -5.13
C ALA A 863 23.83 -7.49 -4.91
N ALA A 864 24.53 -8.14 -5.85
CA ALA A 864 25.97 -8.36 -5.78
C ALA A 864 26.75 -7.03 -5.74
N ILE A 865 26.40 -6.08 -6.61
CA ILE A 865 26.98 -4.72 -6.59
C ILE A 865 26.66 -3.99 -5.28
N ARG A 866 25.43 -4.13 -4.76
CA ARG A 866 25.04 -3.54 -3.46
C ARG A 866 25.89 -4.09 -2.30
N ALA A 867 26.20 -5.38 -2.31
CA ALA A 867 27.01 -6.03 -1.28
C ALA A 867 28.48 -5.58 -1.36
N LEU A 868 29.07 -5.50 -2.58
CA LEU A 868 30.41 -4.91 -2.77
C LEU A 868 30.45 -3.44 -2.33
N GLY A 869 29.42 -2.65 -2.64
CA GLY A 869 29.22 -1.28 -2.16
C GLY A 869 28.98 -1.14 -0.64
N ILE A 870 28.92 -2.25 0.10
CA ILE A 870 28.93 -2.30 1.57
C ILE A 870 30.28 -2.80 2.09
N TYR A 871 30.85 -3.82 1.45
CA TYR A 871 32.19 -4.35 1.78
C TYR A 871 33.28 -3.29 1.62
N ILE A 872 33.13 -2.35 0.67
CA ILE A 872 34.03 -1.20 0.49
C ILE A 872 34.08 -0.23 1.67
N LEU A 873 33.14 -0.35 2.63
CA LEU A 873 33.10 0.41 3.89
C LEU A 873 33.72 -0.38 5.06
N PHE A 874 34.14 -1.64 4.86
CA PHE A 874 34.73 -2.45 5.93
C PHE A 874 36.19 -2.03 6.18
N PRO A 875 36.61 -1.74 7.42
CA PRO A 875 37.98 -1.29 7.70
C PRO A 875 39.07 -2.23 7.17
N CYS A 876 38.86 -3.54 7.27
CA CYS A 876 39.82 -4.55 6.79
C CYS A 876 39.87 -4.73 5.26
N LEU A 877 39.00 -4.09 4.49
CA LEU A 877 38.93 -4.19 3.02
C LEU A 877 39.13 -2.85 2.32
N ARG A 878 38.69 -1.75 2.93
CA ARG A 878 38.81 -0.39 2.36
C ARG A 878 40.26 0.05 2.14
N GLU A 879 41.20 -0.53 2.89
CA GLU A 879 42.64 -0.25 2.85
C GLU A 879 43.37 -1.19 1.86
N ASP A 880 42.73 -2.25 1.36
CA ASP A 880 43.25 -3.07 0.26
C ASP A 880 43.00 -2.39 -1.09
N VAL A 881 44.03 -1.76 -1.63
CA VAL A 881 44.00 -1.05 -2.92
C VAL A 881 43.60 -1.98 -4.09
N MET A 882 43.90 -3.28 -4.04
CA MET A 882 43.49 -4.23 -5.08
C MET A 882 41.99 -4.50 -5.01
N PHE A 883 41.45 -4.77 -3.82
CA PHE A 883 40.00 -4.92 -3.63
C PHE A 883 39.23 -3.64 -3.99
N VAL A 884 39.76 -2.46 -3.62
CA VAL A 884 39.20 -1.15 -4.01
C VAL A 884 39.21 -0.99 -5.53
N ALA A 885 40.30 -1.36 -6.21
CA ALA A 885 40.43 -1.24 -7.65
C ALA A 885 39.51 -2.20 -8.42
N ASP A 886 39.41 -3.47 -8.01
CA ASP A 886 38.51 -4.44 -8.63
C ASP A 886 37.05 -4.04 -8.41
N THR A 887 36.68 -3.68 -7.18
CA THR A 887 35.34 -3.17 -6.85
C THR A 887 34.99 -1.92 -7.66
N ALA A 888 35.94 -0.99 -7.84
CA ALA A 888 35.74 0.18 -8.69
C ALA A 888 35.50 -0.22 -10.16
N ASN A 889 36.35 -1.07 -10.76
CA ASN A 889 36.17 -1.51 -12.16
C ASN A 889 34.82 -2.23 -12.37
N THR A 890 34.41 -3.08 -11.43
CA THR A 890 33.09 -3.74 -11.43
C THR A 890 31.93 -2.74 -11.36
N ILE A 891 32.01 -1.74 -10.46
CA ILE A 891 31.01 -0.68 -10.35
C ILE A 891 30.95 0.17 -11.63
N LEU A 892 32.09 0.48 -12.26
CA LEU A 892 32.16 1.23 -13.51
C LEU A 892 31.50 0.49 -14.67
N ALA A 893 31.75 -0.81 -14.82
CA ALA A 893 31.08 -1.64 -15.82
C ALA A 893 29.55 -1.69 -15.60
N ALA A 894 29.10 -1.67 -14.34
CA ALA A 894 27.68 -1.71 -14.00
C ALA A 894 26.94 -0.36 -14.10
N LEU A 895 27.65 0.77 -14.16
CA LEU A 895 27.03 2.07 -14.46
C LEU A 895 26.48 2.12 -15.90
N ASP A 896 27.16 1.44 -16.83
CA ASP A 896 26.79 1.33 -18.25
C ASP A 896 25.86 0.13 -18.56
N ASP A 897 25.24 -0.48 -17.54
CA ASP A 897 24.27 -1.58 -17.71
C ASP A 897 22.94 -1.08 -18.35
N ARG A 898 22.16 -2.01 -18.93
CA ARG A 898 20.86 -1.70 -19.55
C ARG A 898 19.75 -1.47 -18.51
N SER A 899 19.92 -1.97 -17.29
CA SER A 899 18.92 -1.91 -16.22
C SER A 899 19.15 -0.71 -15.32
N THR A 900 18.24 0.26 -15.37
CA THR A 900 18.31 1.47 -14.51
C THR A 900 18.34 1.18 -13.00
N ASN A 901 17.93 -0.01 -12.56
CA ASN A 901 18.11 -0.46 -11.16
C ASN A 901 19.56 -0.85 -10.85
N VAL A 902 20.25 -1.51 -11.80
CA VAL A 902 21.69 -1.82 -11.72
C VAL A 902 22.47 -0.50 -11.69
N CYS A 903 22.24 0.40 -12.65
CA CYS A 903 22.90 1.71 -12.70
C CYS A 903 22.70 2.52 -11.39
N ALA A 904 21.51 2.47 -10.80
CA ALA A 904 21.22 3.16 -9.54
C ALA A 904 21.94 2.56 -8.33
N LYS A 905 22.16 1.24 -8.28
CA LYS A 905 22.98 0.61 -7.24
C LYS A 905 24.49 0.73 -7.50
N ALA A 906 24.92 0.72 -8.75
CA ALA A 906 26.29 1.03 -9.14
C ALA A 906 26.65 2.48 -8.75
N ALA A 907 25.80 3.47 -9.04
CA ALA A 907 26.03 4.86 -8.63
C ALA A 907 26.03 5.03 -7.10
N TRP A 908 25.16 4.33 -6.37
CA TRP A 908 25.19 4.33 -4.90
C TRP A 908 26.50 3.73 -4.35
N SER A 909 26.94 2.61 -4.92
CA SER A 909 28.17 1.92 -4.52
C SER A 909 29.43 2.73 -4.89
N LEU A 910 29.43 3.44 -6.03
CA LEU A 910 30.49 4.38 -6.38
C LEU A 910 30.57 5.52 -5.37
N GLY A 911 29.42 6.05 -4.96
CA GLY A 911 29.34 7.02 -3.87
C GLY A 911 30.06 6.52 -2.63
N ASN A 912 29.63 5.38 -2.09
CA ASN A 912 30.22 4.76 -0.90
C ASN A 912 31.74 4.53 -1.03
N LEU A 913 32.18 4.02 -2.19
CA LEU A 913 33.60 3.84 -2.49
C LEU A 913 34.37 5.17 -2.43
N THR A 914 33.81 6.25 -2.99
CA THR A 914 34.45 7.58 -2.92
C THR A 914 34.37 8.24 -1.55
N ASP A 915 33.41 7.89 -0.68
CA ASP A 915 33.45 8.30 0.73
C ASP A 915 34.63 7.60 1.42
N THR A 916 34.79 6.29 1.21
CA THR A 916 35.94 5.49 1.65
C THR A 916 37.28 6.11 1.22
N LEU A 917 37.41 6.60 -0.03
CA LEU A 917 38.63 7.28 -0.48
C LEU A 917 38.95 8.52 0.37
N ILE A 918 37.95 9.33 0.72
CA ILE A 918 38.15 10.50 1.59
C ILE A 918 38.49 10.10 3.02
N VAL A 919 37.80 9.11 3.60
CA VAL A 919 38.09 8.64 4.96
C VAL A 919 39.51 8.06 5.04
N ASN A 920 39.97 7.31 4.03
CA ASN A 920 41.35 6.82 3.99
C ASN A 920 42.37 7.95 3.78
N MET A 921 42.07 8.96 2.96
CA MET A 921 42.92 10.15 2.82
C MET A 921 43.08 10.91 4.15
N GLU A 922 42.03 10.94 4.98
CA GLU A 922 42.07 11.53 6.32
C GLU A 922 42.73 10.63 7.39
N SER A 923 42.59 9.30 7.31
CA SER A 923 43.04 8.38 8.39
C SER A 923 44.33 7.60 8.11
N VAL A 924 44.65 7.33 6.85
CA VAL A 924 45.88 6.61 6.41
C VAL A 924 46.91 7.60 5.86
N GLY A 925 46.45 8.70 5.25
CA GLY A 925 47.29 9.77 4.73
C GLY A 925 47.59 9.65 3.25
N VAL A 926 48.69 10.29 2.82
CA VAL A 926 49.00 10.50 1.39
C VAL A 926 49.39 9.20 0.69
N ASP A 927 50.01 8.25 1.38
CA ASP A 927 50.53 7.01 0.77
C ASP A 927 49.42 6.20 0.03
N PHE A 928 48.23 6.08 0.63
CA PHE A 928 47.07 5.45 -0.03
C PHE A 928 46.59 6.22 -1.28
N GLN A 929 46.78 7.54 -1.31
CA GLN A 929 46.49 8.41 -2.45
C GLN A 929 47.58 8.33 -3.54
N GLU A 930 48.79 7.87 -3.19
CA GLU A 930 49.91 7.59 -4.10
C GLU A 930 49.72 6.25 -4.82
N GLU A 931 49.29 5.21 -4.11
CA GLU A 931 49.12 3.84 -4.64
C GLU A 931 47.94 3.68 -5.63
N LEU A 932 46.87 4.48 -5.48
CA LEU A 932 45.68 4.36 -6.32
C LEU A 932 45.92 4.88 -7.76
N SER A 933 45.64 4.03 -8.75
CA SER A 933 45.92 4.33 -10.17
C SER A 933 45.21 5.58 -10.71
N ASP A 934 46.00 6.54 -11.20
CA ASP A 934 45.53 7.70 -11.99
C ASP A 934 44.54 7.32 -13.11
N MET A 935 44.77 6.18 -13.80
CA MET A 935 43.90 5.73 -14.88
C MET A 935 42.53 5.25 -14.36
N LEU A 936 42.48 4.71 -13.14
CA LEU A 936 41.22 4.35 -12.49
C LEU A 936 40.47 5.60 -12.02
N LEU A 937 41.16 6.53 -11.34
CA LEU A 937 40.59 7.82 -10.92
C LEU A 937 40.00 8.62 -12.09
N LEU A 938 40.72 8.65 -13.23
CA LEU A 938 40.24 9.27 -14.46
C LEU A 938 38.95 8.62 -14.99
N LYS A 939 38.89 7.29 -15.05
CA LYS A 939 37.69 6.55 -15.47
C LYS A 939 36.52 6.77 -14.51
N MET A 940 36.78 6.82 -13.20
CA MET A 940 35.78 7.08 -12.18
C MET A 940 35.16 8.46 -12.33
N LEU A 941 35.99 9.49 -12.50
CA LEU A 941 35.54 10.86 -12.73
C LEU A 941 34.69 10.95 -14.01
N GLN A 942 35.16 10.36 -15.11
CA GLN A 942 34.42 10.33 -16.38
C GLN A 942 33.08 9.58 -16.28
N ALA A 943 33.04 8.42 -15.62
CA ALA A 943 31.81 7.65 -15.44
C ALA A 943 30.81 8.36 -14.51
N ALA A 944 31.28 8.97 -13.42
CA ALA A 944 30.44 9.78 -12.54
C ALA A 944 29.86 11.00 -13.27
N THR A 945 30.64 11.66 -14.14
CA THR A 945 30.17 12.78 -14.98
C THR A 945 29.08 12.33 -15.96
N ARG A 946 29.23 11.15 -16.59
CA ARG A 946 28.18 10.56 -17.45
C ARG A 946 26.93 10.20 -16.64
N ALA A 947 27.08 9.53 -15.50
CA ALA A 947 25.98 9.14 -14.62
C ALA A 947 25.24 10.34 -13.98
N ALA A 948 25.92 11.49 -13.82
CA ALA A 948 25.31 12.74 -13.38
C ALA A 948 24.36 13.37 -14.42
N ALA A 949 24.31 12.87 -15.67
CA ALA A 949 23.31 13.29 -16.66
C ALA A 949 21.96 12.53 -16.53
N ASP A 950 21.96 11.31 -15.97
CA ASP A 950 20.82 10.39 -15.95
C ASP A 950 19.72 10.78 -14.92
N LYS A 951 18.71 9.93 -14.75
CA LYS A 951 17.56 10.08 -13.85
C LYS A 951 18.02 10.24 -12.39
N ASP A 952 17.23 10.98 -11.61
CA ASP A 952 17.52 11.38 -10.23
C ASP A 952 18.00 10.26 -9.29
N ARG A 953 17.54 9.02 -9.45
CA ARG A 953 18.01 7.85 -8.67
C ARG A 953 19.49 7.53 -8.87
N VAL A 954 19.99 7.70 -10.10
CA VAL A 954 21.41 7.52 -10.46
C VAL A 954 22.17 8.81 -10.16
N LYS A 955 21.68 9.93 -10.72
CA LYS A 955 22.26 11.28 -10.59
C LYS A 955 22.56 11.70 -9.16
N CYS A 956 21.66 11.44 -8.19
CA CYS A 956 21.90 11.86 -6.80
C CYS A 956 23.17 11.24 -6.20
N ASN A 957 23.51 9.99 -6.50
CA ASN A 957 24.73 9.38 -5.99
C ASN A 957 25.95 9.71 -6.86
N ALA A 958 25.76 9.82 -8.18
CA ALA A 958 26.82 10.21 -9.12
C ALA A 958 27.41 11.60 -8.80
N VAL A 959 26.57 12.61 -8.48
CA VAL A 959 27.10 13.93 -8.09
C VAL A 959 27.83 13.92 -6.75
N ARG A 960 27.43 13.05 -5.81
CA ARG A 960 28.16 12.85 -4.54
C ARG A 960 29.57 12.29 -4.81
N ALA A 961 29.66 11.29 -5.68
CA ALA A 961 30.95 10.72 -6.12
C ALA A 961 31.84 11.75 -6.83
N LEU A 962 31.27 12.65 -7.65
CA LEU A 962 32.03 13.74 -8.28
C LEU A 962 32.67 14.69 -7.25
N GLY A 963 31.91 15.13 -6.25
CA GLY A 963 32.43 16.03 -5.21
C GLY A 963 33.58 15.40 -4.42
N ASN A 964 33.44 14.13 -4.06
CA ASN A 964 34.49 13.36 -3.37
C ASN A 964 35.72 13.16 -4.26
N LEU A 965 35.56 12.77 -5.54
CA LEU A 965 36.69 12.61 -6.46
C LEU A 965 37.43 13.94 -6.70
N LEU A 966 36.71 15.04 -6.88
CA LEU A 966 37.32 16.38 -7.01
C LEU A 966 38.07 16.80 -5.73
N HIS A 967 37.61 16.38 -4.55
CA HIS A 967 38.36 16.57 -3.30
C HIS A 967 39.64 15.72 -3.24
N PHE A 968 39.58 14.47 -3.73
CA PHE A 968 40.67 13.47 -3.64
C PHE A 968 41.79 13.62 -4.69
N LEU A 969 41.66 14.47 -5.72
CA LEU A 969 42.69 14.62 -6.76
C LEU A 969 43.90 15.46 -6.30
N ARG A 970 45.12 14.93 -6.48
CA ARG A 970 46.40 15.60 -6.18
C ARG A 970 46.77 16.66 -7.23
N GLN A 971 47.54 17.68 -6.83
CA GLN A 971 48.10 18.72 -7.73
C GLN A 971 48.76 18.13 -9.00
N ASN A 972 49.47 17.00 -8.85
CA ASN A 972 50.15 16.31 -9.95
C ASN A 972 49.17 15.67 -10.94
N GLN A 973 47.96 15.31 -10.52
CA GLN A 973 46.91 14.80 -11.40
C GLN A 973 46.19 15.95 -12.10
N LEU A 974 45.85 17.00 -11.33
CA LEU A 974 45.13 18.20 -11.81
C LEU A 974 45.89 18.97 -12.90
N THR A 975 47.22 18.98 -12.84
CA THR A 975 48.09 19.62 -13.84
C THR A 975 48.31 18.79 -15.10
N ARG A 976 47.97 17.49 -15.12
CA ARG A 976 48.09 16.64 -16.32
C ARG A 976 46.98 16.95 -17.33
N SER A 977 47.36 17.21 -18.58
CA SER A 977 46.46 17.52 -19.70
C SER A 977 45.28 16.54 -19.89
N VAL A 978 45.48 15.27 -19.52
CA VAL A 978 44.45 14.21 -19.61
C VAL A 978 43.30 14.42 -18.61
N PHE A 979 43.56 15.02 -17.44
CA PHE A 979 42.56 15.28 -16.41
C PHE A 979 41.82 16.61 -16.60
N GLN A 980 42.41 17.59 -17.29
CA GLN A 980 41.87 18.95 -17.39
C GLN A 980 40.42 19.00 -17.90
N ARG A 981 40.13 18.38 -19.06
CA ARG A 981 38.76 18.37 -19.62
C ARG A 981 37.77 17.57 -18.73
N PRO A 982 38.06 16.31 -18.32
CA PRO A 982 37.18 15.58 -17.41
C PRO A 982 36.87 16.30 -16.08
N LEU A 983 37.81 17.09 -15.57
CA LEU A 983 37.61 17.92 -14.38
C LEU A 983 36.66 19.08 -14.64
N GLU A 984 36.85 19.84 -15.73
CA GLU A 984 35.91 20.90 -16.07
C GLU A 984 34.51 20.36 -16.27
N ASP A 985 34.37 19.23 -16.98
CA ASP A 985 33.07 18.61 -17.25
C ASP A 985 32.42 18.05 -15.96
N ALA A 986 33.22 17.53 -15.02
CA ALA A 986 32.75 17.14 -13.69
C ALA A 986 32.18 18.33 -12.90
N VAL A 987 32.92 19.44 -12.79
CA VAL A 987 32.43 20.63 -12.07
C VAL A 987 31.22 21.23 -12.78
N ARG A 988 31.26 21.36 -14.12
CA ARG A 988 30.15 21.86 -14.95
C ARG A 988 28.89 21.00 -14.80
N ALA A 989 29.02 19.68 -14.63
CA ALA A 989 27.90 18.80 -14.31
C ALA A 989 27.32 19.04 -12.90
N LEU A 990 28.16 19.31 -11.89
CA LEU A 990 27.70 19.72 -10.55
C LEU A 990 26.94 21.05 -10.59
N VAL A 991 27.52 22.09 -11.21
CA VAL A 991 26.91 23.42 -11.35
C VAL A 991 25.55 23.35 -12.06
N LYS A 992 25.49 22.65 -13.20
CA LYS A 992 24.24 22.41 -13.93
C LYS A 992 23.21 21.67 -13.07
N THR A 993 23.64 20.74 -12.22
CA THR A 993 22.73 20.02 -11.33
C THR A 993 22.18 20.90 -10.20
N VAL A 994 23.01 21.76 -9.60
CA VAL A 994 22.58 22.76 -8.60
C VAL A 994 21.53 23.72 -9.18
N GLN A 995 21.71 24.17 -10.42
CA GLN A 995 20.78 25.05 -11.13
C GLN A 995 19.50 24.36 -11.63
N SER A 996 19.51 23.04 -11.83
CA SER A 996 18.41 22.30 -12.45
C SER A 996 17.14 22.18 -11.59
N GLU A 997 16.01 21.85 -12.23
CA GLU A 997 14.75 21.47 -11.58
C GLU A 997 14.73 20.03 -11.03
N ALA A 998 15.90 19.40 -10.85
CA ALA A 998 15.98 18.08 -10.24
C ALA A 998 15.47 18.07 -8.79
N SER A 999 15.10 16.88 -8.29
CA SER A 999 14.55 16.72 -6.94
C SER A 999 15.47 17.30 -5.85
N MET A 1000 14.89 17.76 -4.75
CA MET A 1000 15.65 18.44 -3.69
C MET A 1000 16.80 17.58 -3.13
N LYS A 1001 16.68 16.24 -3.12
CA LYS A 1001 17.80 15.34 -2.76
C LYS A 1001 18.97 15.42 -3.75
N VAL A 1002 18.69 15.50 -5.05
CA VAL A 1002 19.73 15.68 -6.08
C VAL A 1002 20.42 17.03 -5.90
N ARG A 1003 19.65 18.12 -5.73
CA ARG A 1003 20.21 19.48 -5.55
C ARG A 1003 21.00 19.60 -4.25
N TRP A 1004 20.54 18.96 -3.17
CA TRP A 1004 21.25 18.88 -1.88
C TRP A 1004 22.60 18.17 -2.03
N ASN A 1005 22.63 16.98 -2.67
CA ASN A 1005 23.86 16.25 -2.94
C ASN A 1005 24.81 17.05 -3.85
N ALA A 1006 24.29 17.81 -4.84
CA ALA A 1006 25.11 18.62 -5.73
C ALA A 1006 25.71 19.87 -5.04
N CYS A 1007 24.97 20.53 -4.14
CA CYS A 1007 25.51 21.62 -3.32
C CYS A 1007 26.59 21.10 -2.35
N TYR A 1008 26.33 19.96 -1.71
CA TYR A 1008 27.32 19.28 -0.87
C TYR A 1008 28.57 18.88 -1.66
N ALA A 1009 28.42 18.38 -2.88
CA ALA A 1009 29.51 17.99 -3.75
C ALA A 1009 30.39 19.16 -4.20
N LEU A 1010 29.82 20.32 -4.53
CA LEU A 1010 30.60 21.54 -4.78
C LEU A 1010 31.36 21.98 -3.52
N GLY A 1011 30.71 21.95 -2.36
CA GLY A 1011 31.37 22.23 -1.09
C GLY A 1011 32.53 21.28 -0.79
N ASN A 1012 32.38 19.97 -1.05
CA ASN A 1012 33.45 19.00 -0.83
C ASN A 1012 34.60 19.21 -1.85
N ALA A 1013 34.29 19.48 -3.11
CA ALA A 1013 35.30 19.82 -4.11
C ALA A 1013 36.11 21.06 -3.70
N PHE A 1014 35.45 22.11 -3.20
CA PHE A 1014 36.11 23.36 -2.75
C PHE A 1014 37.07 23.17 -1.56
N ARG A 1015 37.07 22.02 -0.86
CA ARG A 1015 38.07 21.69 0.18
C ARG A 1015 39.46 21.38 -0.41
N ASN A 1016 39.57 21.09 -1.71
CA ASN A 1016 40.84 20.81 -2.35
C ASN A 1016 41.60 22.11 -2.69
N PRO A 1017 42.73 22.43 -2.01
CA PRO A 1017 43.48 23.66 -2.26
C PRO A 1017 44.18 23.68 -3.63
N ALA A 1018 44.30 22.52 -4.28
CA ALA A 1018 44.91 22.39 -5.61
C ALA A 1018 43.93 22.69 -6.77
N LEU A 1019 42.64 22.94 -6.48
CA LEU A 1019 41.69 23.38 -7.50
C LEU A 1019 41.87 24.89 -7.82
N PRO A 1020 41.96 25.28 -9.10
CA PRO A 1020 42.13 26.67 -9.53
C PRO A 1020 40.85 27.52 -9.41
N LEU A 1021 40.33 27.70 -8.19
CA LEU A 1021 39.09 28.46 -7.91
C LEU A 1021 39.23 29.96 -8.23
N ASP A 1022 40.46 30.49 -8.21
CA ASP A 1022 40.82 31.86 -8.54
C ASP A 1022 40.68 32.15 -10.05
N SER A 1023 41.09 31.19 -10.88
CA SER A 1023 41.46 31.38 -12.28
C SER A 1023 40.63 30.55 -13.28
N ALA A 1024 39.97 29.48 -12.83
CA ALA A 1024 39.16 28.62 -13.72
C ALA A 1024 37.87 29.30 -14.22
N PRO A 1025 37.50 29.12 -15.51
CA PRO A 1025 36.32 29.76 -16.08
C PRO A 1025 35.00 29.32 -15.42
N TRP A 1026 34.90 28.04 -15.03
CA TRP A 1026 33.73 27.49 -14.35
C TRP A 1026 33.53 28.00 -12.91
N SER A 1027 34.54 28.62 -12.29
CA SER A 1027 34.45 29.10 -10.91
C SER A 1027 33.36 30.17 -10.75
N CYS A 1028 33.28 31.11 -11.71
CA CYS A 1028 32.21 32.11 -11.78
C CYS A 1028 30.80 31.47 -11.77
N GLU A 1029 30.61 30.40 -12.54
CA GLU A 1029 29.33 29.70 -12.66
C GLU A 1029 28.97 28.96 -11.37
N ALA A 1030 29.97 28.33 -10.71
CA ALA A 1030 29.78 27.58 -9.47
C ALA A 1030 29.37 28.48 -8.29
N PHE A 1031 30.07 29.59 -8.06
CA PHE A 1031 29.67 30.55 -7.02
C PHE A 1031 28.29 31.15 -7.34
N SER A 1032 28.02 31.54 -8.59
CA SER A 1032 26.72 32.08 -9.01
C SER A 1032 25.56 31.11 -8.76
N ALA A 1033 25.75 29.81 -9.07
CA ALA A 1033 24.75 28.77 -8.81
C ALA A 1033 24.45 28.61 -7.31
N LEU A 1034 25.47 28.60 -6.46
CA LEU A 1034 25.31 28.48 -5.00
C LEU A 1034 24.64 29.73 -4.39
N CYS A 1035 24.99 30.93 -4.87
CA CYS A 1035 24.36 32.20 -4.49
C CYS A 1035 22.86 32.25 -4.86
N HIS A 1036 22.52 31.80 -6.07
CA HIS A 1036 21.12 31.71 -6.51
C HIS A 1036 20.32 30.69 -5.68
N VAL A 1037 20.93 29.55 -5.32
CA VAL A 1037 20.23 28.49 -4.56
C VAL A 1037 20.07 28.82 -3.08
N VAL A 1038 21.05 29.48 -2.44
CA VAL A 1038 20.92 29.87 -1.01
C VAL A 1038 19.84 30.95 -0.79
N THR A 1039 19.62 31.81 -1.79
CA THR A 1039 18.60 32.87 -1.76
C THR A 1039 17.21 32.42 -2.19
N SER A 1040 17.09 31.60 -3.25
CA SER A 1040 15.78 31.31 -3.89
C SER A 1040 15.18 29.92 -3.62
N CYS A 1041 15.95 28.96 -3.11
CA CYS A 1041 15.45 27.59 -2.96
C CYS A 1041 14.50 27.45 -1.76
N LYS A 1042 13.29 26.92 -1.97
CA LYS A 1042 12.28 26.76 -0.91
C LYS A 1042 12.65 25.74 0.18
N ASN A 1043 13.49 24.75 -0.13
CA ASN A 1043 13.87 23.71 0.83
C ASN A 1043 15.10 24.15 1.65
N PHE A 1044 14.94 24.23 2.97
CA PHE A 1044 15.96 24.78 3.86
C PHE A 1044 17.18 23.87 3.96
N LYS A 1045 17.05 22.54 3.81
CA LYS A 1045 18.21 21.63 3.73
C LYS A 1045 19.11 21.96 2.54
N VAL A 1046 18.55 22.26 1.36
CA VAL A 1046 19.32 22.67 0.19
C VAL A 1046 20.00 24.02 0.44
N ARG A 1047 19.29 25.01 1.01
CA ARG A 1047 19.88 26.31 1.41
C ARG A 1047 21.06 26.13 2.36
N ILE A 1048 20.93 25.27 3.39
CA ILE A 1048 21.99 24.94 4.36
C ILE A 1048 23.26 24.42 3.66
N LYS A 1049 23.14 23.42 2.78
CA LYS A 1049 24.34 22.88 2.08
C LYS A 1049 24.92 23.89 1.08
N SER A 1050 24.11 24.77 0.49
CA SER A 1050 24.59 25.84 -0.38
C SER A 1050 25.37 26.92 0.40
N ALA A 1051 24.85 27.34 1.57
CA ALA A 1051 25.53 28.25 2.48
C ALA A 1051 26.85 27.65 3.00
N ALA A 1052 26.84 26.38 3.40
CA ALA A 1052 28.04 25.68 3.84
C ALA A 1052 29.12 25.61 2.74
N ALA A 1053 28.73 25.30 1.49
CA ALA A 1053 29.67 25.25 0.36
C ALA A 1053 30.32 26.62 0.07
N LEU A 1054 29.57 27.71 0.19
CA LEU A 1054 30.10 29.08 0.06
C LEU A 1054 31.10 29.47 1.16
N ALA A 1055 31.10 28.76 2.29
CA ALA A 1055 32.00 28.99 3.43
C ALA A 1055 33.21 28.02 3.48
N VAL A 1056 33.42 27.19 2.45
CA VAL A 1056 34.58 26.27 2.40
C VAL A 1056 35.90 26.94 1.99
N PRO A 1057 35.96 27.82 0.96
CA PRO A 1057 37.24 28.30 0.46
C PRO A 1057 38.02 29.11 1.51
N ALA A 1058 39.22 28.62 1.88
CA ALA A 1058 40.02 29.13 2.99
C ALA A 1058 40.83 30.41 2.68
N HIS A 1059 40.89 30.83 1.42
CA HIS A 1059 41.71 31.97 0.99
C HIS A 1059 40.92 32.93 0.11
N ARG A 1060 41.18 34.24 0.27
CA ARG A 1060 40.48 35.30 -0.45
C ARG A 1060 40.54 35.16 -1.97
N GLY A 1061 41.68 34.72 -2.51
CA GLY A 1061 41.87 34.52 -3.95
C GLY A 1061 40.90 33.53 -4.57
N CYS A 1062 40.45 32.50 -3.83
CA CYS A 1062 39.50 31.49 -4.32
C CYS A 1062 38.12 32.08 -4.67
N TYR A 1063 37.75 33.21 -4.07
CA TYR A 1063 36.53 33.94 -4.40
C TYR A 1063 36.68 34.84 -5.64
N GLY A 1064 37.87 34.96 -6.22
CA GLY A 1064 38.12 35.76 -7.42
C GLY A 1064 38.06 37.28 -7.17
N SER A 1065 37.42 38.02 -8.07
CA SER A 1065 37.34 39.49 -7.98
C SER A 1065 36.43 39.97 -6.84
N THR A 1066 36.67 41.19 -6.35
CA THR A 1066 35.86 41.88 -5.33
C THR A 1066 34.36 41.81 -5.61
N LYS A 1067 33.95 42.00 -6.87
CA LYS A 1067 32.54 41.91 -7.30
C LYS A 1067 31.94 40.50 -7.18
N ARG A 1068 32.75 39.43 -7.28
CA ARG A 1068 32.30 38.06 -7.01
C ARG A 1068 32.21 37.83 -5.50
N PHE A 1069 33.19 38.30 -4.73
CA PHE A 1069 33.20 38.22 -3.26
C PHE A 1069 31.99 38.95 -2.63
N SER A 1070 31.71 40.20 -3.02
CA SER A 1070 30.54 40.95 -2.53
C SER A 1070 29.22 40.28 -2.91
N CYS A 1071 29.12 39.70 -4.11
CA CYS A 1071 27.94 38.95 -4.53
C CYS A 1071 27.67 37.71 -3.65
N VAL A 1072 28.72 37.03 -3.17
CA VAL A 1072 28.58 35.93 -2.20
C VAL A 1072 28.10 36.47 -0.84
N TRP A 1073 28.70 37.56 -0.36
CA TRP A 1073 28.27 38.24 0.87
C TRP A 1073 26.80 38.65 0.84
N ASP A 1074 26.38 39.43 -0.16
CA ASP A 1074 25.01 39.95 -0.28
C ASP A 1074 23.96 38.83 -0.45
N SER A 1075 24.36 37.71 -1.06
CA SER A 1075 23.52 36.52 -1.19
C SER A 1075 23.33 35.80 0.14
N LEU A 1076 24.37 35.71 0.98
CA LEU A 1076 24.27 35.13 2.32
C LEU A 1076 23.51 36.05 3.29
N ALA A 1077 23.75 37.36 3.24
CA ALA A 1077 23.02 38.37 4.01
C ALA A 1077 21.52 38.35 3.69
N THR A 1078 21.16 38.44 2.40
CA THR A 1078 19.75 38.39 1.96
C THR A 1078 19.10 37.03 2.24
N ALA A 1079 19.87 35.93 2.24
CA ALA A 1079 19.36 34.63 2.66
C ALA A 1079 19.11 34.54 4.19
N LEU A 1080 19.85 35.30 5.00
CA LEU A 1080 19.72 35.35 6.45
C LEU A 1080 18.52 36.21 6.88
N GLU A 1081 18.29 37.34 6.21
CA GLU A 1081 17.04 38.11 6.32
C GLU A 1081 15.83 37.23 5.98
N ASN A 1082 15.84 36.63 4.79
CA ASN A 1082 14.78 35.76 4.29
C ASN A 1082 14.87 34.32 4.87
N SER A 1083 15.28 34.17 6.14
CA SER A 1083 15.41 32.86 6.81
C SER A 1083 14.18 32.48 7.64
N GLU A 1084 13.33 33.46 7.98
CA GLU A 1084 12.09 33.26 8.74
C GLU A 1084 10.84 33.27 7.82
N ASP A 1085 10.97 33.80 6.60
CA ASP A 1085 9.96 33.74 5.53
C ASP A 1085 9.81 32.32 4.94
N THR A 1086 9.00 31.48 5.57
CA THR A 1086 8.51 30.22 4.97
C THR A 1086 7.01 30.03 5.15
N ASN A 1087 6.35 29.61 4.07
CA ASN A 1087 4.96 29.18 4.06
C ASN A 1087 4.80 27.66 4.33
N ASP A 1088 5.91 26.93 4.52
CA ASP A 1088 5.93 25.49 4.80
C ASP A 1088 6.38 25.23 6.25
N PHE A 1089 5.44 24.73 7.07
CA PHE A 1089 5.66 24.42 8.48
C PHE A 1089 6.68 23.26 8.68
N LEU A 1090 6.82 22.35 7.71
CA LEU A 1090 7.74 21.21 7.79
C LEU A 1090 9.21 21.60 7.53
N GLU A 1091 9.43 22.79 6.95
CA GLU A 1091 10.77 23.40 6.80
C GLU A 1091 11.16 24.25 8.03
N TYR A 1092 10.20 24.74 8.83
CA TYR A 1092 10.47 25.62 9.98
C TYR A 1092 11.42 25.00 11.01
N ARG A 1093 11.36 23.67 11.21
CA ARG A 1093 12.31 22.91 12.06
C ARG A 1093 13.78 23.02 11.63
N TYR A 1094 14.06 23.41 10.38
CA TYR A 1094 15.41 23.63 9.87
C TYR A 1094 15.81 25.12 9.89
N SER A 1095 14.92 26.04 10.29
CA SER A 1095 15.20 27.49 10.32
C SER A 1095 16.34 27.87 11.27
N ALA A 1096 16.48 27.16 12.40
CA ALA A 1096 17.57 27.37 13.35
C ALA A 1096 18.92 26.94 12.74
N SER A 1097 18.97 25.75 12.13
CA SER A 1097 20.17 25.24 11.43
C SER A 1097 20.56 26.13 10.24
N LEU A 1098 19.57 26.64 9.48
CA LEU A 1098 19.81 27.56 8.37
C LEU A 1098 20.43 28.89 8.84
N ARG A 1099 19.83 29.53 9.86
CA ARG A 1099 20.38 30.75 10.45
C ARG A 1099 21.79 30.52 11.01
N HIS A 1100 22.03 29.39 11.68
CA HIS A 1100 23.35 29.02 12.19
C HIS A 1100 24.41 28.91 11.09
N THR A 1101 24.15 28.16 10.01
CA THR A 1101 25.11 28.01 8.89
C THR A 1101 25.31 29.32 8.13
N LEU A 1102 24.28 30.15 7.97
CA LEU A 1102 24.40 31.47 7.33
C LEU A 1102 25.24 32.45 8.17
N SER A 1103 25.02 32.50 9.49
CA SER A 1103 25.86 33.27 10.42
C SER A 1103 27.32 32.81 10.38
N GLN A 1104 27.57 31.50 10.38
CA GLN A 1104 28.93 30.95 10.24
C GLN A 1104 29.57 31.36 8.91
N ALA A 1105 28.82 31.33 7.80
CA ALA A 1105 29.33 31.70 6.47
C ALA A 1105 29.68 33.19 6.36
N LEU A 1106 28.89 34.09 6.94
CA LEU A 1106 29.21 35.52 6.98
C LEU A 1106 30.47 35.79 7.83
N LEU A 1107 30.60 35.16 9.00
CA LEU A 1107 31.81 35.28 9.82
C LEU A 1107 33.07 34.74 9.12
N HIS A 1108 32.94 33.66 8.33
CA HIS A 1108 34.02 33.16 7.47
C HIS A 1108 34.46 34.17 6.41
N LEU A 1109 33.52 34.86 5.76
CA LEU A 1109 33.87 35.90 4.79
C LEU A 1109 34.62 37.08 5.45
N LEU A 1110 34.23 37.49 6.66
CA LEU A 1110 34.95 38.51 7.43
C LEU A 1110 36.36 38.05 7.87
N SER A 1111 36.58 36.76 8.12
CA SER A 1111 37.90 36.24 8.49
C SER A 1111 38.88 36.15 7.30
N VAL A 1112 38.38 36.11 6.05
CA VAL A 1112 39.23 36.07 4.84
C VAL A 1112 39.29 37.36 4.01
N SER A 1113 38.38 38.33 4.22
CA SER A 1113 38.31 39.58 3.43
C SER A 1113 39.60 40.42 3.42
N GLN A 1114 39.79 41.23 2.39
CA GLN A 1114 40.95 42.13 2.20
C GLN A 1114 40.50 43.59 2.01
N SER A 1115 41.44 44.54 2.03
CA SER A 1115 41.16 45.99 1.93
C SER A 1115 40.20 46.37 0.80
N PRO A 1116 40.32 45.83 -0.44
CA PRO A 1116 39.39 46.16 -1.53
C PRO A 1116 37.95 45.67 -1.34
N ASP A 1117 37.68 44.77 -0.38
CA ASP A 1117 36.33 44.29 -0.08
C ASP A 1117 35.57 45.23 0.87
N MET A 1118 36.29 46.03 1.66
CA MET A 1118 35.73 46.82 2.77
C MET A 1118 34.61 47.78 2.35
N PRO A 1119 34.69 48.52 1.21
CA PRO A 1119 33.60 49.40 0.79
C PRO A 1119 32.28 48.67 0.54
N ALA A 1120 32.33 47.46 -0.03
CA ALA A 1120 31.13 46.67 -0.32
C ALA A 1120 30.53 46.06 0.94
N LEU A 1121 31.37 45.56 1.86
CA LEU A 1121 30.94 45.05 3.16
C LEU A 1121 30.31 46.17 4.01
N ALA A 1122 30.93 47.36 4.03
CA ALA A 1122 30.45 48.53 4.75
C ALA A 1122 29.06 48.99 4.31
N VAL A 1123 28.81 49.10 2.99
CA VAL A 1123 27.47 49.46 2.46
C VAL A 1123 26.40 48.46 2.91
N SER A 1124 26.73 47.16 2.95
CA SER A 1124 25.83 46.10 3.40
C SER A 1124 25.54 46.23 4.91
N LEU A 1125 26.58 46.42 5.73
CA LEU A 1125 26.51 46.51 7.20
C LEU A 1125 25.98 47.85 7.75
N ALA A 1126 26.13 48.96 7.03
CA ALA A 1126 25.58 50.26 7.42
C ALA A 1126 24.08 50.42 7.07
N SER A 1127 23.55 49.55 6.22
CA SER A 1127 22.12 49.53 5.87
C SER A 1127 21.26 48.85 6.93
N GLU A 1128 19.92 48.90 6.82
CA GLU A 1128 19.00 48.20 7.72
C GLU A 1128 19.28 46.67 7.79
N LYS A 1129 19.85 46.09 6.71
CA LYS A 1129 20.31 44.70 6.67
C LYS A 1129 21.32 44.38 7.78
N GLY A 1130 22.25 45.31 8.04
CA GLY A 1130 23.28 45.18 9.07
C GLY A 1130 22.72 44.97 10.47
N ARG A 1131 21.59 45.60 10.81
CA ARG A 1131 20.88 45.36 12.09
C ARG A 1131 20.42 43.91 12.20
N GLY A 1132 19.75 43.39 11.16
CA GLY A 1132 19.30 41.99 11.11
C GLY A 1132 20.47 41.01 11.21
N ILE A 1133 21.56 41.27 10.46
CA ILE A 1133 22.79 40.48 10.54
C ILE A 1133 23.34 40.49 11.98
N LYS A 1134 23.49 41.66 12.62
CA LYS A 1134 23.98 41.76 14.00
C LYS A 1134 23.14 40.93 14.96
N GLU A 1135 21.81 41.02 14.89
CA GLU A 1135 20.92 40.26 15.77
C GLU A 1135 21.06 38.74 15.60
N HIS A 1136 21.23 38.25 14.37
CA HIS A 1136 21.48 36.83 14.12
C HIS A 1136 22.89 36.39 14.54
N LEU A 1137 23.91 37.24 14.35
CA LEU A 1137 25.27 36.95 14.81
C LEU A 1137 25.38 36.90 16.34
N VAL A 1138 24.74 37.82 17.08
CA VAL A 1138 24.66 37.76 18.55
C VAL A 1138 24.00 36.44 19.01
N LYS A 1139 22.91 36.02 18.35
CA LYS A 1139 22.24 34.74 18.64
C LYS A 1139 23.18 33.53 18.35
N TYR A 1140 23.93 33.54 17.25
CA TYR A 1140 24.88 32.49 16.87
C TYR A 1140 26.09 32.37 17.82
N LEU A 1141 26.67 33.50 18.22
CA LEU A 1141 27.83 33.57 19.12
C LEU A 1141 27.48 33.10 20.54
N ARG A 1142 26.23 33.31 20.98
CA ARG A 1142 25.73 32.92 22.31
C ARG A 1142 25.15 31.51 22.38
N ALA A 1143 24.81 30.87 21.26
CA ALA A 1143 24.10 29.60 21.25
C ALA A 1143 24.96 28.43 21.75
N GLU A 1144 24.65 27.94 22.95
CA GLU A 1144 25.01 26.61 23.44
C GLU A 1144 24.35 25.51 22.57
N GLU A 1145 24.87 24.28 22.63
CA GLU A 1145 24.70 23.27 21.57
C GLU A 1145 23.35 22.49 21.59
N GLY A 1146 22.23 23.18 21.84
CA GLY A 1146 20.87 22.59 21.77
C GLY A 1146 20.27 22.50 20.36
N GLY A 1147 20.88 23.11 19.34
CA GLY A 1147 20.29 23.31 18.01
C GLY A 1147 20.31 22.13 17.03
N ARG A 1148 20.61 20.90 17.46
CA ARG A 1148 20.77 19.71 16.59
C ARG A 1148 19.64 18.67 16.68
N GLU A 1149 18.60 18.90 17.48
CA GLU A 1149 17.43 18.01 17.53
C GLU A 1149 16.66 18.02 16.19
N GLY A 1150 16.72 16.91 15.44
CA GLY A 1150 16.03 16.75 14.15
C GLY A 1150 16.91 16.28 12.98
N ALA A 1151 18.20 16.03 13.20
CA ALA A 1151 19.14 15.50 12.20
C ALA A 1151 19.29 13.98 12.25
N GLU A 1152 18.18 13.23 12.21
CA GLU A 1152 18.23 11.78 11.97
C GLU A 1152 18.79 11.51 10.55
N GLY A 1153 19.81 10.64 10.47
CA GLY A 1153 20.29 10.08 9.21
C GLY A 1153 21.13 11.01 8.31
N ASP A 1154 22.30 11.43 8.80
CA ASP A 1154 23.57 11.32 8.05
C ASP A 1154 24.74 11.62 9.00
N LYS A 1155 25.63 10.64 9.19
CA LYS A 1155 26.98 10.85 9.74
C LYS A 1155 27.90 11.20 8.58
N ASP A 1156 28.59 12.33 8.67
CA ASP A 1156 30.01 12.41 8.28
C ASP A 1156 30.69 13.70 8.77
N ALA A 1157 32.02 13.71 8.67
CA ALA A 1157 32.91 14.54 9.49
C ALA A 1157 33.23 15.95 8.91
N GLY A 1158 34.13 16.65 9.62
CA GLY A 1158 34.85 17.82 9.07
C GLY A 1158 34.21 19.20 9.34
N ALA A 1159 33.48 19.37 10.44
CA ALA A 1159 33.12 20.69 11.00
C ALA A 1159 33.07 20.60 12.54
N GLY A 1160 34.11 21.10 13.20
CA GLY A 1160 34.28 20.99 14.65
C GLY A 1160 33.18 21.71 15.44
N SER A 1161 32.74 21.10 16.54
CA SER A 1161 31.84 21.68 17.55
C SER A 1161 32.56 22.79 18.31
N SER A 1162 32.64 23.98 17.69
CA SER A 1162 33.24 25.16 18.32
C SER A 1162 32.35 25.66 19.44
N ASN A 1163 32.87 25.76 20.66
CA ASN A 1163 32.10 26.29 21.78
C ASN A 1163 31.92 27.83 21.63
N PRO A 1164 30.98 28.46 22.35
CA PRO A 1164 30.75 29.91 22.27
C PRO A 1164 32.03 30.76 22.44
N GLN A 1165 32.92 30.36 23.36
CA GLN A 1165 34.18 31.04 23.65
C GLN A 1165 35.15 30.99 22.46
N GLN A 1166 35.26 29.84 21.78
CA GLN A 1166 36.08 29.69 20.57
C GLN A 1166 35.54 30.54 19.41
N ARG A 1167 34.21 30.60 19.23
CA ARG A 1167 33.58 31.47 18.22
C ARG A 1167 33.90 32.95 18.47
N ILE A 1168 33.84 33.40 19.73
CA ILE A 1168 34.22 34.76 20.14
C ILE A 1168 35.73 35.00 19.94
N GLY A 1169 36.59 34.03 20.28
CA GLY A 1169 38.04 34.13 20.06
C GLY A 1169 38.42 34.27 18.58
N SER A 1170 37.80 33.50 17.68
CA SER A 1170 37.99 33.66 16.23
C SER A 1170 37.47 35.00 15.70
N LEU A 1171 36.44 35.57 16.33
CA LEU A 1171 35.94 36.91 16.01
C LEU A 1171 36.91 38.01 16.45
N GLN A 1172 37.49 37.89 17.65
CA GLN A 1172 38.54 38.79 18.14
C GLN A 1172 39.80 38.75 17.26
N GLN A 1173 40.24 37.55 16.85
CA GLN A 1173 41.34 37.38 15.87
C GLN A 1173 41.02 38.04 14.52
N THR A 1174 39.77 37.92 14.05
CA THR A 1174 39.29 38.56 12.83
C THR A 1174 39.32 40.10 12.96
N LEU A 1175 38.87 40.65 14.08
CA LEU A 1175 38.91 42.09 14.35
C LEU A 1175 40.35 42.64 14.38
N ILE A 1176 41.28 41.95 15.04
CA ILE A 1176 42.71 42.35 15.08
C ILE A 1176 43.27 42.40 13.66
N ARG A 1177 43.09 41.33 12.88
CA ARG A 1177 43.52 41.23 11.48
C ARG A 1177 42.96 42.36 10.61
N LEU A 1178 41.70 42.73 10.81
CA LEU A 1178 41.04 43.80 10.03
C LEU A 1178 41.55 45.19 10.40
N LYS A 1179 41.86 45.45 11.67
CA LYS A 1179 42.51 46.72 12.09
C LYS A 1179 43.90 46.90 11.50
N GLU A 1180 44.66 45.80 11.37
CA GLU A 1180 46.03 45.78 10.82
C GLU A 1180 46.11 45.92 9.29
N LEU A 1181 44.98 45.77 8.56
CA LEU A 1181 44.93 46.05 7.13
C LEU A 1181 45.30 47.52 6.83
N LYS A 1182 45.99 47.73 5.72
CA LYS A 1182 46.32 49.06 5.19
C LYS A 1182 45.70 49.21 3.81
N ALA A 1183 45.10 50.36 3.54
CA ALA A 1183 44.64 50.71 2.20
C ALA A 1183 45.82 50.89 1.23
N GLU A 1184 45.73 50.32 0.02
CA GLU A 1184 46.81 50.34 -0.98
C GLU A 1184 46.38 51.00 -2.30
N GLY A 1185 47.01 52.12 -2.65
CA GLY A 1185 46.85 52.79 -3.95
C GLY A 1185 45.75 53.85 -4.03
N GLN A 1186 45.34 54.18 -5.26
CA GLN A 1186 44.51 55.37 -5.55
C GLN A 1186 43.06 55.30 -5.03
N GLY A 1187 42.56 54.13 -4.61
CA GLY A 1187 41.24 53.96 -4.01
C GLY A 1187 41.20 54.06 -2.49
N GLY A 1188 42.35 54.26 -1.83
CA GLY A 1188 42.49 53.95 -0.40
C GLY A 1188 41.62 54.74 0.58
N GLY A 1189 41.06 55.90 0.18
CA GLY A 1189 40.13 56.66 1.02
C GLY A 1189 38.80 55.95 1.25
N ASP A 1190 38.25 55.31 0.20
CA ASP A 1190 37.01 54.53 0.30
C ASP A 1190 37.25 53.21 1.03
N GLU A 1191 38.43 52.60 0.86
CA GLU A 1191 38.81 51.37 1.55
C GLU A 1191 38.98 51.56 3.07
N GLU A 1192 39.67 52.62 3.50
CA GLU A 1192 39.85 52.91 4.94
C GLU A 1192 38.53 53.33 5.60
N SER A 1193 37.70 54.13 4.92
CA SER A 1193 36.35 54.48 5.39
C SER A 1193 35.43 53.25 5.49
N GLY A 1194 35.50 52.34 4.51
CA GLY A 1194 34.80 51.05 4.59
C GLY A 1194 35.32 50.17 5.73
N LYS A 1195 36.63 50.17 5.98
CA LYS A 1195 37.28 49.42 7.05
C LYS A 1195 36.83 49.92 8.42
N GLU A 1196 36.75 51.24 8.63
CA GLU A 1196 36.23 51.84 9.88
C GLU A 1196 34.82 51.30 10.19
N VAL A 1197 33.89 51.36 9.22
CA VAL A 1197 32.51 50.83 9.39
C VAL A 1197 32.47 49.33 9.70
N VAL A 1198 33.33 48.52 9.08
CA VAL A 1198 33.39 47.06 9.35
C VAL A 1198 34.01 46.77 10.72
N VAL A 1199 35.00 47.55 11.16
CA VAL A 1199 35.63 47.46 12.49
C VAL A 1199 34.64 47.86 13.59
N ASP A 1200 33.97 49.01 13.44
CA ASP A 1200 32.95 49.50 14.38
C ASP A 1200 31.82 48.49 14.56
N PHE A 1201 31.33 47.89 13.47
CA PHE A 1201 30.31 46.83 13.52
C PHE A 1201 30.78 45.61 14.33
N LEU A 1202 32.05 45.22 14.21
CA LEU A 1202 32.61 44.08 14.93
C LEU A 1202 32.90 44.38 16.41
N GLU A 1203 33.30 45.61 16.74
CA GLU A 1203 33.42 46.06 18.14
C GLU A 1203 32.06 46.12 18.83
N ASP A 1204 31.06 46.71 18.17
CA ASP A 1204 29.68 46.77 18.67
C ASP A 1204 29.06 45.36 18.81
N LEU A 1205 29.37 44.44 17.88
CA LEU A 1205 28.97 43.03 17.97
C LEU A 1205 29.61 42.31 19.17
N LEU A 1206 30.92 42.48 19.40
CA LEU A 1206 31.64 41.90 20.54
C LEU A 1206 31.14 42.49 21.88
N LYS A 1207 31.02 43.82 21.95
CA LYS A 1207 30.48 44.52 23.12
C LYS A 1207 29.06 44.06 23.47
N THR A 1208 28.19 43.87 22.46
CA THR A 1208 26.85 43.29 22.66
C THR A 1208 26.90 41.82 23.12
N CYS A 1209 27.98 41.09 22.83
CA CYS A 1209 28.24 39.75 23.36
C CYS A 1209 28.76 39.76 24.80
N GLU A 1210 29.45 40.80 25.23
CA GLU A 1210 29.93 40.98 26.61
C GLU A 1210 28.83 41.54 27.54
N GLU A 1211 28.09 42.57 27.12
CA GLU A 1211 27.07 43.26 27.93
C GLU A 1211 25.89 42.38 28.36
N LEU A 1212 25.44 41.44 27.50
CA LEU A 1212 24.42 40.45 27.89
C LEU A 1212 25.06 39.12 28.37
N GLN A 1213 26.37 39.07 28.61
CA GLN A 1213 27.00 37.98 29.38
C GLN A 1213 27.05 38.36 30.87
N SER A 1214 27.49 39.58 31.20
CA SER A 1214 27.46 40.09 32.58
C SER A 1214 26.03 40.07 33.19
N TYR A 1215 25.02 40.48 32.41
CA TYR A 1215 23.61 40.40 32.82
C TYR A 1215 23.11 39.00 33.21
N ASN A 1216 23.73 37.92 32.70
CA ASN A 1216 23.36 36.56 33.11
C ASN A 1216 24.08 36.12 34.40
N THR A 1217 25.30 36.60 34.65
CA THR A 1217 26.02 36.35 35.91
C THR A 1217 25.42 37.10 37.10
N ASP A 1218 24.82 38.29 36.88
CA ASP A 1218 24.12 39.04 37.93
C ASP A 1218 22.73 38.46 38.29
N ILE A 1219 22.21 37.51 37.49
CA ILE A 1219 20.93 36.82 37.73
C ILE A 1219 21.13 35.41 38.32
N SER A 1220 22.39 34.94 38.42
CA SER A 1220 22.76 33.60 38.89
C SER A 1220 23.55 33.57 40.21
N ASN A 1221 23.59 34.69 40.93
CA ASN A 1221 24.10 34.83 42.31
C ASN A 1221 22.97 35.19 43.29
#